data_AF-A0A2E7CCZ2-F1
#
_entry.id   AF-A0A2E7CCZ2-F1
#
_cell.length_a   1.000
_cell.length_b   1.000
_cell.length_c   1.000
_cell.angle_alpha   90.00
_cell.angle_beta   90.00
_cell.angle_gamma   90.00
#
_symmetry.space_group_name_H-M   'P 1'
#
loop_
_entity.id
_entity.type
_entity.pdbx_description
1 polymer ?
#
loop_
_entity_poly.entity_id
_entity_poly.type
_entity_poly.pdbx_seq_one_letter_code
_entity_poly.pdbx_strand_id
1 'polypeptide(L)'
;MKEGKQIEFQKWEGTGNTFVMIDDRKGEIKEIENDLVQRICNEEDTDGIIFIKPSLNPQADFLCDYRNPDGSRSFCGNGTRATFAYARRDGWLGDEAVLEAFDGLHKVRWNSEYDLPSVQFEIVEIPIEVEGDWYVYTGSPHHIFRVDSAETLKLVDIEEIGAEIRYSEKYKPEGTNVSGLCNTSSPLVINLRTYERGVESETEACGTGAVAAAIIDHTINGGQPQRTVKMPGGDLHVEFEPEAECYKQVWLSGRASEMKRGVITFLLSLVPFFLQAQTPWHESLSDQTQISILTASPGEDIYALFGHTAIRIYDPLDIPESDWVFNYGTFSFGDGFYFKFVKGRLDYKLSVEPYHHFFKVYHDSGRGLNSQTLDLNPSQVREVAKYLAWNAQPENATYSYEFFRDNCATRVFTVLESALGESIEFNCESDGRTYRDGLKPYIGCKPWTEFGMDFILGPKADEVMVDCGAAYIPDELYKALERCTIDGKPLIANSDPLIIAPNTWMKPRYNFILGLNMPQLFFLLLSVMVVFLRYKVGESNLTTRIVVKTIQVITAALGVLLIAMWLFTDHVDTWANWNMIWTIPAIATLVSRRNVVLSNIAIALYLLVGPFVWPQYISLSLWLVAISVFLTLTPQSK
;
A
#
# COMPACT_ATOMS: atom_id res chain seq x y z
N MET A 1 6.66 -28.91 -4.27
CA MET A 1 5.90 -30.18 -4.27
C MET A 1 6.82 -31.33 -4.68
N LYS A 2 6.59 -32.59 -4.26
CA LYS A 2 7.44 -33.74 -4.62
C LYS A 2 7.17 -34.25 -6.05
N GLU A 3 8.20 -34.84 -6.65
CA GLU A 3 8.30 -35.39 -8.01
C GLU A 3 7.07 -36.21 -8.47
N GLY A 4 6.64 -36.02 -9.72
CA GLY A 4 5.60 -36.83 -10.37
C GLY A 4 4.16 -36.60 -9.90
N LYS A 5 3.90 -35.60 -9.04
CA LYS A 5 2.54 -35.26 -8.64
C LYS A 5 1.79 -34.70 -9.85
N GLN A 6 0.65 -35.29 -10.16
CA GLN A 6 -0.29 -34.77 -11.13
C GLN A 6 -1.34 -33.96 -10.37
N ILE A 7 -1.59 -32.73 -10.77
CA ILE A 7 -2.68 -31.92 -10.25
C ILE A 7 -3.74 -31.84 -11.34
N GLU A 8 -4.90 -32.43 -11.08
CA GLU A 8 -6.06 -32.23 -11.92
C GLU A 8 -6.54 -30.79 -11.75
N PHE A 9 -6.84 -30.14 -12.87
CA PHE A 9 -7.45 -28.83 -12.88
C PHE A 9 -8.64 -28.80 -13.83
N GLN A 10 -9.51 -27.84 -13.61
CA GLN A 10 -10.59 -27.52 -14.52
C GLN A 10 -10.53 -26.04 -14.86
N LYS A 11 -10.47 -25.71 -16.16
CA LYS A 11 -10.65 -24.32 -16.58
C LYS A 11 -12.14 -24.01 -16.59
N TRP A 12 -12.52 -22.95 -15.91
CA TRP A 12 -13.87 -22.46 -15.78
C TRP A 12 -13.96 -21.03 -16.29
N GLU A 13 -15.14 -20.64 -16.72
CA GLU A 13 -15.47 -19.26 -17.06
C GLU A 13 -16.59 -18.78 -16.14
N GLY A 14 -16.52 -17.54 -15.67
CA GLY A 14 -17.58 -16.81 -14.98
C GLY A 14 -17.87 -15.49 -15.72
N THR A 15 -18.91 -15.50 -16.56
CA THR A 15 -19.34 -14.37 -17.41
C THR A 15 -18.16 -13.63 -18.07
N GLY A 16 -17.37 -14.29 -18.91
CA GLY A 16 -16.22 -13.69 -19.58
C GLY A 16 -14.87 -13.80 -18.86
N ASN A 17 -14.84 -13.90 -17.52
CA ASN A 17 -13.57 -14.17 -16.82
C ASN A 17 -13.24 -15.65 -16.77
N THR A 18 -11.98 -16.03 -16.95
CA THR A 18 -11.56 -17.43 -16.94
C THR A 18 -10.61 -17.78 -15.80
N PHE A 19 -10.80 -18.95 -15.20
CA PHE A 19 -10.07 -19.42 -14.02
C PHE A 19 -9.59 -20.85 -14.19
N VAL A 20 -8.36 -21.14 -13.77
CA VAL A 20 -7.90 -22.51 -13.52
C VAL A 20 -8.29 -22.90 -12.10
N MET A 21 -9.19 -23.87 -11.95
CA MET A 21 -9.67 -24.35 -10.65
C MET A 21 -8.99 -25.65 -10.25
N ILE A 22 -8.50 -25.69 -9.02
CA ILE A 22 -7.81 -26.84 -8.42
C ILE A 22 -8.54 -27.24 -7.13
N ASP A 23 -8.94 -28.52 -7.05
CA ASP A 23 -9.45 -29.10 -5.80
C ASP A 23 -8.29 -29.36 -4.84
N ASP A 24 -8.23 -28.57 -3.76
CA ASP A 24 -7.28 -28.75 -2.66
C ASP A 24 -8.00 -28.87 -1.31
N ARG A 25 -9.19 -29.48 -1.28
CA ARG A 25 -9.98 -29.62 -0.05
C ARG A 25 -9.29 -30.47 1.02
N LYS A 26 -8.29 -31.27 0.63
CA LYS A 26 -7.43 -32.04 1.53
C LYS A 26 -6.26 -31.22 2.10
N GLY A 27 -6.05 -29.98 1.64
CA GLY A 27 -4.97 -29.10 2.07
C GLY A 27 -3.59 -29.68 1.77
N GLU A 28 -3.44 -30.37 0.64
CA GLU A 28 -2.17 -30.96 0.23
C GLU A 28 -1.22 -29.94 -0.40
N ILE A 29 -1.77 -28.83 -0.95
CA ILE A 29 -1.01 -27.74 -1.56
C ILE A 29 -0.80 -26.63 -0.52
N LYS A 30 0.28 -26.75 0.25
CA LYS A 30 0.62 -25.77 1.30
C LYS A 30 1.04 -24.42 0.73
N GLU A 31 1.94 -24.44 -0.24
CA GLU A 31 2.43 -23.25 -0.94
C GLU A 31 2.65 -23.57 -2.42
N ILE A 32 2.33 -22.59 -3.25
CA ILE A 32 2.63 -22.57 -4.68
C ILE A 32 3.43 -21.30 -4.95
N GLU A 33 4.54 -21.43 -5.68
CA GLU A 33 5.37 -20.29 -6.06
C GLU A 33 4.63 -19.41 -7.07
N ASN A 34 4.80 -18.09 -6.95
CA ASN A 34 4.14 -17.13 -7.85
C ASN A 34 4.54 -17.36 -9.31
N ASP A 35 5.81 -17.70 -9.58
CA ASP A 35 6.28 -18.05 -10.92
C ASP A 35 5.51 -19.21 -11.54
N LEU A 36 5.11 -20.19 -10.73
CA LEU A 36 4.33 -21.33 -11.20
C LEU A 36 2.88 -20.94 -11.47
N VAL A 37 2.29 -20.08 -10.62
CA VAL A 37 0.97 -19.48 -10.89
C VAL A 37 1.00 -18.73 -12.21
N GLN A 38 2.01 -17.89 -12.42
CA GLN A 38 2.17 -17.10 -13.64
C GLN A 38 2.34 -17.98 -14.88
N ARG A 39 3.18 -19.03 -14.81
CA ARG A 39 3.34 -19.99 -15.91
C ARG A 39 2.03 -20.67 -16.26
N ILE A 40 1.31 -21.18 -15.26
CA ILE A 40 0.01 -21.84 -15.50
C ILE A 40 -0.96 -20.83 -16.12
N CYS A 41 -1.03 -19.60 -15.61
CA CYS A 41 -1.93 -18.60 -16.18
C CYS A 41 -1.60 -18.26 -17.63
N ASN A 42 -0.31 -18.13 -17.97
CA ASN A 42 0.14 -17.85 -19.33
C ASN A 42 -0.10 -19.02 -20.29
N GLU A 43 0.19 -20.26 -19.86
CA GLU A 43 -0.02 -21.46 -20.68
C GLU A 43 -1.51 -21.74 -20.91
N GLU A 44 -2.33 -21.47 -19.90
CA GLU A 44 -3.77 -21.72 -19.94
C GLU A 44 -4.56 -20.53 -20.47
N ASP A 45 -3.94 -19.37 -20.65
CA ASP A 45 -4.56 -18.09 -21.06
C ASP A 45 -5.77 -17.77 -20.18
N THR A 46 -5.52 -17.47 -18.90
CA THR A 46 -6.56 -17.35 -17.87
C THR A 46 -6.35 -16.14 -16.97
N ASP A 47 -7.44 -15.58 -16.42
CA ASP A 47 -7.39 -14.41 -15.54
C ASP A 47 -6.86 -14.73 -14.14
N GLY A 48 -6.85 -16.00 -13.74
CA GLY A 48 -6.22 -16.43 -12.50
C GLY A 48 -6.44 -17.89 -12.13
N ILE A 49 -5.90 -18.29 -10.97
CA ILE A 49 -6.00 -19.65 -10.43
C ILE A 49 -6.81 -19.61 -9.14
N ILE A 50 -7.70 -20.58 -8.96
CA ILE A 50 -8.47 -20.75 -7.72
C ILE A 50 -8.13 -22.09 -7.10
N PHE A 51 -7.66 -22.06 -5.84
CA PHE A 51 -7.55 -23.25 -5.01
C PHE A 51 -8.74 -23.34 -4.06
N ILE A 52 -9.49 -24.44 -4.15
CA ILE A 52 -10.60 -24.71 -3.24
C ILE A 52 -10.03 -25.48 -2.04
N LYS A 53 -9.89 -24.80 -0.91
CA LYS A 53 -9.17 -25.28 0.27
C LYS A 53 -10.11 -25.49 1.47
N PRO A 54 -9.71 -26.29 2.47
CA PRO A 54 -10.39 -26.27 3.75
C PRO A 54 -10.23 -24.88 4.39
N SER A 55 -11.33 -24.31 4.88
CA SER A 55 -11.29 -23.07 5.66
C SER A 55 -10.99 -23.36 7.14
N LEU A 56 -10.25 -22.45 7.80
CA LEU A 56 -10.10 -22.45 9.26
C LEU A 56 -11.25 -21.72 9.97
N ASN A 57 -12.07 -20.98 9.21
CA ASN A 57 -13.23 -20.27 9.72
C ASN A 57 -14.41 -21.25 9.83
N PRO A 58 -14.98 -21.47 11.04
CA PRO A 58 -16.07 -22.42 11.23
C PRO A 58 -17.39 -22.01 10.54
N GLN A 59 -17.49 -20.78 10.02
CA GLN A 59 -18.65 -20.29 9.29
C GLN A 59 -18.56 -20.49 7.77
N ALA A 60 -17.40 -20.92 7.25
CA ALA A 60 -17.18 -21.13 5.83
C ALA A 60 -17.14 -22.62 5.50
N ASP A 61 -17.77 -22.99 4.37
CA ASP A 61 -17.72 -24.34 3.84
C ASP A 61 -16.36 -24.63 3.18
N PHE A 62 -15.84 -23.66 2.40
CA PHE A 62 -14.52 -23.72 1.77
C PHE A 62 -13.84 -22.34 1.75
N LEU A 63 -12.51 -22.37 1.66
CA LEU A 63 -11.69 -21.23 1.29
C LEU A 63 -11.50 -21.21 -0.22
N CYS A 64 -11.88 -20.10 -0.86
CA CYS A 64 -11.64 -19.76 -2.25
C CYS A 64 -10.36 -18.91 -2.34
N ASP A 65 -9.19 -19.55 -2.41
CA ASP A 65 -7.88 -18.88 -2.54
C ASP A 65 -7.63 -18.52 -4.01
N TYR A 66 -8.18 -17.38 -4.43
CA TYR A 66 -7.97 -16.81 -5.76
C TYR A 66 -6.60 -16.12 -5.86
N ARG A 67 -5.87 -16.45 -6.93
CA ARG A 67 -4.57 -15.88 -7.30
C ARG A 67 -4.66 -15.22 -8.67
N ASN A 68 -4.26 -13.95 -8.73
CA ASN A 68 -4.04 -13.25 -9.99
C ASN A 68 -2.85 -13.85 -10.76
N PRO A 69 -2.65 -13.49 -12.04
CA PRO A 69 -1.55 -14.03 -12.84
C PRO A 69 -0.15 -13.71 -12.28
N ASP A 70 -0.02 -12.65 -11.49
CA ASP A 70 1.21 -12.28 -10.76
C ASP A 70 1.41 -13.05 -9.43
N GLY A 71 0.47 -13.92 -9.06
CA GLY A 71 0.46 -14.70 -7.82
C GLY A 71 -0.08 -13.96 -6.59
N SER A 72 -0.43 -12.68 -6.71
CA SER A 72 -1.09 -11.92 -5.65
C SER A 72 -2.49 -12.46 -5.34
N ARG A 73 -3.01 -12.20 -4.14
CA ARG A 73 -4.36 -12.59 -3.72
C ARG A 73 -5.30 -11.39 -3.79
N SER A 74 -6.52 -11.61 -4.27
CA SER A 74 -7.59 -10.62 -4.23
C SER A 74 -8.96 -11.31 -4.14
N PHE A 75 -10.02 -10.51 -4.00
CA PHE A 75 -11.39 -11.00 -4.15
C PHE A 75 -11.84 -10.92 -5.61
N CYS A 76 -12.54 -11.95 -6.08
CA CYS A 76 -13.16 -11.98 -7.39
C CYS A 76 -14.58 -12.54 -7.29
N GLY A 77 -15.59 -11.69 -7.51
CA GLY A 77 -16.99 -12.12 -7.48
C GLY A 77 -17.33 -13.15 -8.56
N ASN A 78 -16.72 -13.04 -9.75
CA ASN A 78 -16.89 -14.00 -10.85
C ASN A 78 -16.24 -15.35 -10.50
N GLY A 79 -15.03 -15.33 -9.95
CA GLY A 79 -14.34 -16.53 -9.44
C GLY A 79 -15.09 -17.21 -8.29
N THR A 80 -15.69 -16.44 -7.39
CA THR A 80 -16.49 -16.96 -6.26
C THR A 80 -17.75 -17.67 -6.73
N ARG A 81 -18.51 -17.10 -7.68
CA ARG A 81 -19.68 -17.77 -8.29
C ARG A 81 -19.28 -19.03 -9.05
N ALA A 82 -18.17 -18.97 -9.79
CA ALA A 82 -17.68 -20.11 -10.53
C ALA A 82 -17.23 -21.25 -9.59
N THR A 83 -16.58 -20.91 -8.47
CA THR A 83 -16.20 -21.85 -7.41
C THR A 83 -17.41 -22.53 -6.80
N PHE A 84 -18.44 -21.76 -6.47
CA PHE A 84 -19.70 -22.31 -5.97
C PHE A 84 -20.36 -23.25 -7.00
N ALA A 85 -20.45 -22.83 -8.27
CA ALA A 85 -21.02 -23.66 -9.33
C ALA A 85 -20.26 -24.98 -9.51
N TYR A 86 -18.93 -24.93 -9.44
CA TYR A 86 -18.07 -26.11 -9.50
C TYR A 86 -18.33 -27.04 -8.30
N ALA A 87 -18.24 -26.52 -7.08
CA ALA A 87 -18.40 -27.31 -5.87
C ALA A 87 -19.83 -27.89 -5.73
N ARG A 88 -20.85 -27.14 -6.15
CA ARG A 88 -22.24 -27.63 -6.20
C ARG A 88 -22.41 -28.76 -7.21
N ARG A 89 -21.89 -28.59 -8.44
CA ARG A 89 -21.98 -29.60 -9.50
C ARG A 89 -21.33 -30.92 -9.07
N ASP A 90 -20.20 -30.86 -8.37
CA ASP A 90 -19.49 -32.05 -7.89
C ASP A 90 -20.08 -32.61 -6.58
N GLY A 91 -21.19 -32.04 -6.10
CA GLY A 91 -21.95 -32.52 -4.95
C GLY A 91 -21.30 -32.21 -3.60
N TRP A 92 -20.39 -31.22 -3.56
CA TRP A 92 -19.70 -30.81 -2.33
C TRP A 92 -20.50 -29.80 -1.54
N LEU A 93 -21.30 -28.98 -2.23
CA LEU A 93 -22.19 -27.97 -1.67
C LEU A 93 -23.63 -28.22 -2.12
N GLY A 94 -24.58 -27.73 -1.34
CA GLY A 94 -26.00 -27.68 -1.71
C GLY A 94 -26.34 -26.45 -2.56
N ASP A 95 -27.60 -26.03 -2.51
CA ASP A 95 -28.09 -24.83 -3.21
C ASP A 95 -27.71 -23.52 -2.51
N GLU A 96 -27.20 -23.58 -1.28
CA GLU A 96 -26.66 -22.44 -0.54
C GLU A 96 -25.39 -22.85 0.18
N ALA A 97 -24.43 -21.93 0.30
CA ALA A 97 -23.18 -22.12 1.01
C ALA A 97 -22.55 -20.78 1.42
N VAL A 98 -21.48 -20.85 2.20
CA VAL A 98 -20.62 -19.71 2.55
C VAL A 98 -19.19 -20.02 2.14
N LEU A 99 -18.62 -19.17 1.30
CA LEU A 99 -17.22 -19.27 0.88
C LEU A 99 -16.40 -18.19 1.59
N GLU A 100 -15.26 -18.56 2.14
CA GLU A 100 -14.24 -17.60 2.59
C GLU A 100 -13.39 -17.19 1.39
N ALA A 101 -13.17 -15.90 1.20
CA ALA A 101 -12.25 -15.32 0.24
C ALA A 101 -11.24 -14.42 0.97
N PHE A 102 -10.31 -13.79 0.22
CA PHE A 102 -9.25 -12.98 0.79
C PHE A 102 -9.77 -11.80 1.65
N ASP A 103 -10.93 -11.26 1.32
CA ASP A 103 -11.57 -10.11 1.97
C ASP A 103 -12.63 -10.49 3.02
N GLY A 104 -12.99 -11.77 3.15
CA GLY A 104 -13.93 -12.23 4.17
C GLY A 104 -14.91 -13.30 3.69
N LEU A 105 -16.07 -13.35 4.35
CA LEU A 105 -17.10 -14.37 4.12
C LEU A 105 -18.12 -13.90 3.08
N HIS A 106 -18.37 -14.73 2.08
CA HIS A 106 -19.32 -14.46 1.01
C HIS A 106 -20.38 -15.56 0.95
N LYS A 107 -21.66 -15.17 1.03
CA LYS A 107 -22.76 -16.12 0.83
C LYS A 107 -22.96 -16.36 -0.66
N VAL A 108 -23.21 -17.61 -1.01
CA VAL A 108 -23.48 -18.04 -2.38
C VAL A 108 -24.75 -18.87 -2.42
N ARG A 109 -25.52 -18.75 -3.51
CA ARG A 109 -26.75 -19.52 -3.71
C ARG A 109 -26.93 -19.90 -5.17
N TRP A 110 -27.70 -20.96 -5.41
CA TRP A 110 -28.25 -21.25 -6.73
C TRP A 110 -29.55 -20.46 -6.91
N ASN A 111 -29.55 -19.51 -7.83
CA ASN A 111 -30.78 -18.82 -8.20
C ASN A 111 -31.58 -19.73 -9.15
N SER A 112 -32.69 -20.28 -8.65
CA SER A 112 -33.57 -21.17 -9.40
C SER A 112 -34.39 -20.48 -10.49
N GLU A 113 -34.58 -19.15 -10.42
CA GLU A 113 -35.30 -18.39 -11.46
C GLU A 113 -34.50 -18.33 -12.75
N TYR A 114 -33.19 -18.06 -12.62
CA TYR A 114 -32.28 -17.97 -13.77
C TYR A 114 -31.53 -19.26 -14.06
N ASP A 115 -31.57 -20.23 -13.15
CA ASP A 115 -30.73 -21.43 -13.15
C ASP A 115 -29.23 -21.09 -13.19
N LEU A 116 -28.82 -20.15 -12.33
CA LEU A 116 -27.47 -19.59 -12.29
C LEU A 116 -26.89 -19.53 -10.87
N PRO A 117 -25.57 -19.64 -10.71
CA PRO A 117 -24.91 -19.37 -9.44
C PRO A 117 -24.96 -17.87 -9.11
N SER A 118 -25.04 -17.56 -7.82
CA SER A 118 -25.09 -16.19 -7.30
C SER A 118 -24.13 -15.98 -6.14
N VAL A 119 -23.65 -14.75 -5.98
CA VAL A 119 -22.88 -14.29 -4.82
C VAL A 119 -23.54 -13.06 -4.21
N GLN A 120 -23.54 -12.99 -2.89
CA GLN A 120 -24.07 -11.86 -2.14
C GLN A 120 -22.98 -10.82 -1.89
N PHE A 121 -23.34 -9.55 -2.10
CA PHE A 121 -22.55 -8.39 -1.72
C PHE A 121 -22.98 -7.87 -0.35
N GLU A 122 -22.08 -7.13 0.31
CA GLU A 122 -22.43 -6.37 1.51
C GLU A 122 -23.43 -5.24 1.20
N ILE A 123 -23.84 -4.52 2.24
CA ILE A 123 -24.75 -3.38 2.13
C ILE A 123 -24.12 -2.33 1.21
N VAL A 124 -24.90 -1.86 0.22
CA VAL A 124 -24.47 -0.81 -0.71
C VAL A 124 -25.17 0.50 -0.34
N GLU A 125 -24.38 1.56 -0.16
CA GLU A 125 -24.92 2.90 0.12
C GLU A 125 -25.62 3.51 -1.10
N ILE A 126 -26.45 4.54 -0.88
CA ILE A 126 -27.12 5.24 -1.98
C ILE A 126 -26.08 5.90 -2.92
N PRO A 127 -26.19 5.73 -4.24
CA PRO A 127 -25.32 6.43 -5.19
C PRO A 127 -25.40 7.95 -5.07
N ILE A 128 -24.26 8.62 -5.24
CA ILE A 128 -24.15 10.08 -5.22
C ILE A 128 -23.96 10.63 -6.64
N GLU A 129 -24.55 11.79 -6.91
CA GLU A 129 -24.36 12.49 -8.17
C GLU A 129 -23.03 13.26 -8.18
N VAL A 130 -22.28 13.15 -9.27
CA VAL A 130 -20.96 13.74 -9.44
C VAL A 130 -20.89 14.38 -10.83
N GLU A 131 -21.05 15.70 -10.89
CA GLU A 131 -20.91 16.48 -12.14
C GLU A 131 -21.83 16.01 -13.30
N GLY A 132 -23.00 15.47 -12.98
CA GLY A 132 -23.96 14.93 -13.97
C GLY A 132 -23.84 13.42 -14.18
N ASP A 133 -22.78 12.81 -13.65
CA ASP A 133 -22.56 11.36 -13.58
C ASP A 133 -22.86 10.83 -12.17
N TRP A 134 -22.54 9.56 -11.93
CA TRP A 134 -22.87 8.86 -10.69
C TRP A 134 -21.68 8.14 -10.09
N TYR A 135 -21.61 8.12 -8.76
CA TYR A 135 -20.62 7.36 -8.01
C TYR A 135 -21.27 6.46 -6.97
N VAL A 136 -20.78 5.22 -6.85
CA VAL A 136 -21.19 4.28 -5.82
C VAL A 136 -20.04 3.31 -5.48
N TYR A 137 -19.99 2.87 -4.22
CA TYR A 137 -19.05 1.85 -3.76
C TYR A 137 -19.77 0.51 -3.58
N THR A 138 -19.35 -0.52 -4.32
CA THR A 138 -19.96 -1.87 -4.30
C THR A 138 -18.95 -2.95 -3.91
N GLY A 139 -18.03 -2.62 -3.01
CA GLY A 139 -16.79 -3.37 -2.75
C GLY A 139 -15.60 -2.86 -3.57
N SER A 140 -15.86 -2.04 -4.58
CA SER A 140 -14.87 -1.25 -5.31
C SER A 140 -15.50 0.10 -5.73
N PRO A 141 -14.71 1.18 -5.91
CA PRO A 141 -15.23 2.46 -6.39
C PRO A 141 -15.68 2.38 -7.85
N HIS A 142 -16.86 2.93 -8.17
CA HIS A 142 -17.40 3.01 -9.53
C HIS A 142 -17.88 4.42 -9.85
N HIS A 143 -17.42 4.95 -10.97
CA HIS A 143 -17.94 6.15 -11.62
C HIS A 143 -18.69 5.71 -12.89
N ILE A 144 -19.96 6.10 -13.01
CA ILE A 144 -20.81 5.71 -14.13
C ILE A 144 -21.40 6.93 -14.80
N PHE A 145 -21.05 7.13 -16.06
CA PHE A 145 -21.67 8.12 -16.94
C PHE A 145 -22.76 7.47 -17.78
N ARG A 146 -23.78 8.24 -18.14
CA ARG A 146 -24.94 7.74 -18.91
C ARG A 146 -24.90 8.22 -20.35
N VAL A 147 -25.32 7.35 -21.26
CA VAL A 147 -25.50 7.67 -22.67
C VAL A 147 -26.89 7.28 -23.15
N ASP A 148 -27.37 7.97 -24.19
CA ASP A 148 -28.77 7.91 -24.61
C ASP A 148 -29.18 6.59 -25.28
N SER A 149 -28.23 5.86 -25.89
CA SER A 149 -28.52 4.62 -26.59
C SER A 149 -27.35 3.63 -26.62
N ALA A 150 -27.64 2.38 -26.99
CA ALA A 150 -26.63 1.35 -27.16
C ALA A 150 -25.69 1.65 -28.35
N GLU A 151 -26.18 2.34 -29.39
CA GLU A 151 -25.35 2.79 -30.51
C GLU A 151 -24.34 3.84 -30.05
N THR A 152 -24.77 4.81 -29.24
CA THR A 152 -23.85 5.78 -28.64
C THR A 152 -22.85 5.08 -27.74
N LEU A 153 -23.30 4.15 -26.88
CA LEU A 153 -22.41 3.40 -26.00
C LEU A 153 -21.33 2.61 -26.75
N LYS A 154 -21.63 2.11 -27.95
CA LYS A 154 -20.64 1.43 -28.81
C LYS A 154 -19.61 2.37 -29.44
N LEU A 155 -20.00 3.62 -29.70
CA LEU A 155 -19.13 4.64 -30.28
C LEU A 155 -18.26 5.34 -29.23
N VAL A 156 -18.59 5.19 -27.94
CA VAL A 156 -17.77 5.69 -26.85
C VAL A 156 -16.42 4.98 -26.86
N ASP A 157 -15.37 5.80 -26.90
CA ASP A 157 -14.01 5.36 -26.58
C ASP A 157 -13.89 5.21 -25.06
N ILE A 158 -14.25 4.03 -24.58
CA ILE A 158 -14.27 3.73 -23.14
C ILE A 158 -12.86 3.66 -22.57
N GLU A 159 -11.85 3.40 -23.40
CA GLU A 159 -10.44 3.35 -23.01
C GLU A 159 -9.95 4.76 -22.71
N GLU A 160 -10.18 5.71 -23.62
CA GLU A 160 -9.78 7.11 -23.44
C GLU A 160 -10.51 7.77 -22.27
N ILE A 161 -11.85 7.70 -22.24
CA ILE A 161 -12.67 8.31 -21.18
C ILE A 161 -12.42 7.61 -19.85
N GLY A 162 -12.31 6.28 -19.87
CA GLY A 162 -12.04 5.47 -18.70
C GLY A 162 -10.75 5.87 -18.02
N ALA A 163 -9.66 5.97 -18.79
CA ALA A 163 -8.38 6.45 -18.29
C ALA A 163 -8.46 7.89 -17.77
N GLU A 164 -9.06 8.83 -18.51
CA GLU A 164 -9.17 10.23 -18.11
C GLU A 164 -9.86 10.39 -16.74
N ILE A 165 -11.04 9.77 -16.57
CA ILE A 165 -11.81 9.88 -15.34
C ILE A 165 -11.11 9.14 -14.21
N ARG A 166 -10.61 7.93 -14.46
CA ARG A 166 -9.91 7.12 -13.48
C ARG A 166 -8.74 7.85 -12.84
N TYR A 167 -7.93 8.53 -13.66
CA TYR A 167 -6.73 9.24 -13.22
C TYR A 167 -6.97 10.71 -12.87
N SER A 168 -8.22 11.17 -12.90
CA SER A 168 -8.58 12.52 -12.51
C SER A 168 -8.26 12.81 -11.04
N GLU A 169 -7.96 14.07 -10.71
CA GLU A 169 -7.66 14.52 -9.34
C GLU A 169 -8.76 14.13 -8.34
N LYS A 170 -10.01 14.00 -8.80
CA LYS A 170 -11.16 13.63 -7.97
C LYS A 170 -11.03 12.23 -7.37
N TYR A 171 -10.42 11.30 -8.10
CA TYR A 171 -10.34 9.89 -7.70
C TYR A 171 -8.94 9.48 -7.25
N LYS A 172 -7.97 10.40 -7.21
CA LYS A 172 -6.64 10.13 -6.65
C LYS A 172 -6.69 9.93 -5.13
N PRO A 173 -5.83 9.06 -4.55
CA PRO A 173 -4.79 8.27 -5.23
C PRO A 173 -5.29 6.90 -5.74
N GLU A 174 -6.43 6.41 -5.26
CA GLU A 174 -6.84 5.01 -5.46
C GLU A 174 -7.48 4.72 -6.83
N GLY A 175 -7.91 5.75 -7.54
CA GLY A 175 -8.66 5.67 -8.80
C GLY A 175 -10.08 5.13 -8.63
N THR A 176 -10.80 5.01 -9.74
CA THR A 176 -12.13 4.39 -9.79
C THR A 176 -12.24 3.48 -11.00
N ASN A 177 -13.15 2.51 -10.96
CA ASN A 177 -13.67 1.91 -12.19
C ASN A 177 -14.54 2.94 -12.91
N VAL A 178 -14.55 2.90 -14.24
CA VAL A 178 -15.33 3.85 -15.04
C VAL A 178 -16.19 3.08 -16.01
N SER A 179 -17.50 3.31 -15.97
CA SER A 179 -18.44 2.59 -16.83
C SER A 179 -19.35 3.53 -17.61
N GLY A 180 -19.63 3.16 -18.86
CA GLY A 180 -20.69 3.75 -19.66
C GLY A 180 -21.97 2.92 -19.52
N LEU A 181 -23.06 3.56 -19.10
CA LEU A 181 -24.37 2.95 -18.89
C LEU A 181 -25.39 3.47 -19.89
N CYS A 182 -26.18 2.57 -20.51
CA CYS A 182 -27.38 2.97 -21.24
C CYS A 182 -28.58 2.07 -20.95
N ASN A 183 -29.76 2.69 -20.90
CA ASN A 183 -31.02 1.97 -20.77
C ASN A 183 -31.45 1.34 -22.10
N THR A 184 -32.19 0.24 -22.01
CA THR A 184 -32.89 -0.33 -23.16
C THR A 184 -34.36 0.11 -23.18
N SER A 185 -35.12 -0.35 -24.18
CA SER A 185 -36.58 -0.20 -24.21
C SER A 185 -37.28 -0.95 -23.07
N SER A 186 -36.61 -1.96 -22.47
CA SER A 186 -37.09 -2.64 -21.28
C SER A 186 -36.60 -1.90 -20.02
N PRO A 187 -37.48 -1.53 -19.08
CA PRO A 187 -37.08 -0.82 -17.86
C PRO A 187 -36.25 -1.67 -16.89
N LEU A 188 -36.15 -2.98 -17.13
CA LEU A 188 -35.37 -3.91 -16.31
C LEU A 188 -34.03 -4.30 -16.93
N VAL A 189 -33.73 -3.82 -18.15
CA VAL A 189 -32.53 -4.23 -18.88
C VAL A 189 -31.69 -3.01 -19.23
N ILE A 190 -30.41 -3.07 -18.87
CA ILE A 190 -29.41 -2.02 -19.11
C ILE A 190 -28.19 -2.61 -19.81
N ASN A 191 -27.46 -1.80 -20.59
CA ASN A 191 -26.15 -2.19 -21.13
C ASN A 191 -25.04 -1.46 -20.38
N LEU A 192 -23.92 -2.14 -20.19
CA LEU A 192 -22.77 -1.63 -19.48
C LEU A 192 -21.47 -2.01 -20.20
N ARG A 193 -20.58 -1.04 -20.36
CA ARG A 193 -19.17 -1.24 -20.74
C ARG A 193 -18.31 -0.64 -19.63
N THR A 194 -17.23 -1.31 -19.24
CA THR A 194 -16.44 -0.92 -18.07
C THR A 194 -14.96 -0.91 -18.39
N TYR A 195 -14.32 0.22 -18.14
CA TYR A 195 -12.89 0.34 -17.97
C TYR A 195 -12.54 0.02 -16.52
N GLU A 196 -11.78 -1.06 -16.32
CA GLU A 196 -11.60 -1.65 -14.99
C GLU A 196 -10.28 -1.22 -14.34
N ARG A 197 -10.42 -0.73 -13.10
CA ARG A 197 -9.32 -0.37 -12.23
C ARG A 197 -8.49 -1.61 -11.87
N GLY A 198 -7.19 -1.54 -12.13
CA GLY A 198 -6.26 -2.64 -11.88
C GLY A 198 -6.03 -3.53 -13.11
N VAL A 199 -6.94 -3.50 -14.10
CA VAL A 199 -6.73 -4.07 -15.44
C VAL A 199 -6.22 -2.99 -16.40
N GLU A 200 -6.66 -1.74 -16.22
CA GLU A 200 -6.29 -0.59 -17.04
C GLU A 200 -6.71 -0.71 -18.51
N SER A 201 -7.82 -1.41 -18.73
CA SER A 201 -8.43 -1.63 -20.03
C SER A 201 -9.93 -1.95 -19.87
N GLU A 202 -10.68 -1.94 -20.97
CA GLU A 202 -12.03 -2.46 -21.02
C GLU A 202 -12.06 -3.95 -20.71
N THR A 203 -12.93 -4.36 -19.78
CA THR A 203 -13.14 -5.77 -19.44
C THR A 203 -14.46 -6.30 -20.02
N GLU A 204 -14.45 -7.58 -20.39
CA GLU A 204 -15.63 -8.26 -20.93
C GLU A 204 -16.79 -8.27 -19.91
N ALA A 205 -16.48 -8.39 -18.61
CA ALA A 205 -17.46 -8.21 -17.56
C ALA A 205 -16.82 -7.77 -16.24
N CYS A 206 -17.51 -6.88 -15.53
CA CYS A 206 -17.14 -6.42 -14.20
C CYS A 206 -18.34 -6.62 -13.25
N GLY A 207 -18.25 -7.58 -12.32
CA GLY A 207 -19.37 -7.95 -11.45
C GLY A 207 -19.78 -6.83 -10.47
N THR A 208 -18.80 -6.18 -9.85
CA THR A 208 -19.03 -5.01 -8.97
C THR A 208 -19.63 -3.83 -9.75
N GLY A 209 -19.22 -3.67 -11.02
CA GLY A 209 -19.74 -2.65 -11.94
C GLY A 209 -21.19 -2.91 -12.36
N ALA A 210 -21.56 -4.17 -12.60
CA ALA A 210 -22.94 -4.54 -12.86
C ALA A 210 -23.87 -4.23 -11.67
N VAL A 211 -23.42 -4.52 -10.45
CA VAL A 211 -24.14 -4.14 -9.22
C VAL A 211 -24.29 -2.62 -9.11
N ALA A 212 -23.20 -1.88 -9.36
CA ALA A 212 -23.21 -0.41 -9.32
C ALA A 212 -24.21 0.17 -10.33
N ALA A 213 -24.17 -0.30 -11.58
CA ALA A 213 -25.07 0.14 -12.65
C ALA A 213 -26.54 -0.16 -12.35
N ALA A 214 -26.84 -1.35 -11.81
CA ALA A 214 -28.19 -1.74 -11.45
C ALA A 214 -28.78 -0.86 -10.34
N ILE A 215 -27.98 -0.56 -9.31
CA ILE A 215 -28.36 0.29 -8.19
C ILE A 215 -28.50 1.75 -8.61
N ILE A 216 -27.59 2.26 -9.43
CA ILE A 216 -27.68 3.62 -10.00
C ILE A 216 -28.94 3.75 -10.84
N ASP A 217 -29.20 2.80 -11.74
CA ASP A 217 -30.41 2.83 -12.55
C ASP A 217 -31.69 2.81 -11.70
N HIS A 218 -31.76 1.94 -10.70
CA HIS A 218 -32.92 1.90 -9.80
C HIS A 218 -33.06 3.16 -8.96
N THR A 219 -31.96 3.77 -8.52
CA THR A 219 -31.99 5.03 -7.76
C THR A 219 -32.59 6.17 -8.60
N ILE A 220 -32.30 6.18 -9.90
CA ILE A 220 -32.79 7.22 -10.82
C ILE A 220 -34.22 6.94 -11.28
N ASN A 221 -34.52 5.70 -11.68
CA ASN A 221 -35.75 5.35 -12.40
C ASN A 221 -36.78 4.58 -11.55
N GLY A 222 -36.39 4.08 -10.38
CA GLY A 222 -37.23 3.25 -9.53
C GLY A 222 -37.62 1.92 -10.18
N GLY A 223 -38.81 1.41 -9.83
CA GLY A 223 -39.38 0.19 -10.42
C GLY A 223 -39.12 -1.06 -9.57
N GLN A 224 -39.03 -2.22 -10.24
CA GLN A 224 -38.73 -3.48 -9.54
C GLN A 224 -37.28 -3.48 -9.04
N PRO A 225 -36.97 -4.12 -7.91
CA PRO A 225 -35.65 -4.07 -7.31
C PRO A 225 -34.71 -5.15 -7.90
N GLN A 226 -34.68 -5.20 -9.24
CA GLN A 226 -33.85 -6.12 -10.01
C GLN A 226 -33.48 -5.53 -11.37
N ARG A 227 -32.30 -5.87 -11.89
CA ARG A 227 -31.85 -5.50 -13.25
C ARG A 227 -31.11 -6.64 -13.93
N THR A 228 -31.33 -6.77 -15.23
CA THR A 228 -30.43 -7.53 -16.11
C THR A 228 -29.45 -6.56 -16.75
N VAL A 229 -28.17 -6.77 -16.51
CA VAL A 229 -27.05 -5.96 -17.01
C VAL A 229 -26.39 -6.72 -18.14
N LYS A 230 -26.45 -6.17 -19.34
CA LYS A 230 -25.82 -6.72 -20.54
C LYS A 230 -24.42 -6.18 -20.68
N MET A 231 -23.44 -7.08 -20.68
CA MET A 231 -22.03 -6.78 -20.88
C MET A 231 -21.48 -7.59 -22.06
N PRO A 232 -20.31 -7.23 -22.63
CA PRO A 232 -19.69 -8.01 -23.70
C PRO A 232 -19.52 -9.51 -23.38
N GLY A 233 -19.10 -9.83 -22.16
CA GLY A 233 -18.90 -11.20 -21.64
C GLY A 233 -20.19 -11.94 -21.26
N GLY A 234 -21.35 -11.29 -21.34
CA GLY A 234 -22.66 -11.90 -21.12
C GLY A 234 -23.56 -11.13 -20.16
N ASP A 235 -24.74 -11.71 -19.92
CA ASP A 235 -25.78 -11.11 -19.07
C ASP A 235 -25.54 -11.44 -17.59
N LEU A 236 -25.65 -10.42 -16.74
CA LEU A 236 -25.65 -10.52 -15.28
C LEU A 236 -27.01 -10.09 -14.73
N HIS A 237 -27.50 -10.79 -13.71
CA HIS A 237 -28.76 -10.45 -13.05
C HIS A 237 -28.48 -9.98 -11.63
N VAL A 238 -28.90 -8.76 -11.32
CA VAL A 238 -28.71 -8.13 -10.01
C VAL A 238 -30.07 -8.01 -9.33
N GLU A 239 -30.20 -8.57 -8.15
CA GLU A 239 -31.38 -8.46 -7.28
C GLU A 239 -30.98 -7.74 -5.99
N PHE A 240 -31.86 -6.92 -5.42
CA PHE A 240 -31.58 -6.20 -4.18
C PHE A 240 -32.86 -5.86 -3.41
N GLU A 241 -32.71 -5.39 -2.18
CA GLU A 241 -33.78 -4.87 -1.34
C GLU A 241 -33.49 -3.39 -1.02
N PRO A 242 -34.24 -2.43 -1.61
CA PRO A 242 -34.05 -1.01 -1.34
C PRO A 242 -34.59 -0.64 0.05
N GLU A 243 -33.77 0.07 0.83
CA GLU A 243 -34.16 0.74 2.08
C GLU A 243 -34.02 2.26 1.94
N ALA A 244 -34.39 3.01 2.99
CA ALA A 244 -34.41 4.47 2.97
C ALA A 244 -33.03 5.11 2.70
N GLU A 245 -31.95 4.46 3.14
CA GLU A 245 -30.59 5.01 3.10
C GLU A 245 -29.55 4.05 2.47
N CYS A 246 -29.97 2.85 2.03
CA CYS A 246 -29.06 1.85 1.47
C CYS A 246 -29.81 0.76 0.68
N TYR A 247 -29.06 -0.14 0.07
CA TYR A 247 -29.52 -1.38 -0.55
C TYR A 247 -28.96 -2.57 0.21
N LYS A 248 -29.84 -3.52 0.58
CA LYS A 248 -29.48 -4.76 1.26
C LYS A 248 -29.79 -5.96 0.38
N GLN A 249 -29.37 -7.15 0.83
CA GLN A 249 -29.59 -8.42 0.11
C GLN A 249 -29.23 -8.31 -1.36
N VAL A 250 -28.06 -7.71 -1.65
CA VAL A 250 -27.62 -7.47 -3.01
C VAL A 250 -27.02 -8.76 -3.56
N TRP A 251 -27.68 -9.37 -4.54
CA TRP A 251 -27.28 -10.63 -5.16
C TRP A 251 -26.90 -10.41 -6.61
N LEU A 252 -25.75 -10.94 -6.99
CA LEU A 252 -25.30 -10.97 -8.38
C LEU A 252 -25.35 -12.42 -8.87
N SER A 253 -26.16 -12.68 -9.88
CA SER A 253 -26.27 -13.98 -10.56
C SER A 253 -25.68 -13.88 -11.96
N GLY A 254 -24.93 -14.90 -12.39
CA GLY A 254 -24.28 -14.88 -13.69
C GLY A 254 -23.80 -16.26 -14.10
N ARG A 255 -23.64 -16.48 -15.40
CA ARG A 255 -23.17 -17.76 -15.93
C ARG A 255 -21.82 -18.14 -15.36
N ALA A 256 -21.70 -19.39 -14.90
CA ALA A 256 -20.42 -20.04 -14.72
C ALA A 256 -20.45 -21.41 -15.39
N SER A 257 -19.43 -21.73 -16.18
CA SER A 257 -19.35 -23.00 -16.88
C SER A 257 -17.93 -23.53 -16.99
N GLU A 258 -17.81 -24.86 -16.95
CA GLU A 258 -16.57 -25.55 -17.25
C GLU A 258 -16.24 -25.37 -18.74
N MET A 259 -14.99 -24.99 -19.03
CA MET A 259 -14.44 -24.88 -20.38
C MET A 259 -13.68 -26.15 -20.78
N LYS A 260 -12.75 -26.59 -19.93
CA LYS A 260 -11.94 -27.80 -20.15
C LYS A 260 -11.44 -28.41 -18.85
N ARG A 261 -11.05 -29.68 -18.89
CA ARG A 261 -10.28 -30.34 -17.83
C ARG A 261 -8.89 -30.65 -18.33
N GLY A 262 -7.93 -30.59 -17.42
CA GLY A 262 -6.57 -30.98 -17.71
C GLY A 262 -5.89 -31.56 -16.49
N VAL A 263 -4.70 -32.09 -16.73
CA VAL A 263 -3.81 -32.54 -15.68
C VAL A 263 -2.53 -31.76 -15.85
N ILE A 264 -2.23 -30.90 -14.87
CA ILE A 264 -0.91 -30.31 -14.74
C ILE A 264 -0.01 -31.44 -14.23
N THR A 265 0.70 -32.05 -15.15
CA THR A 265 1.76 -33.00 -14.79
C THR A 265 3.01 -32.17 -14.56
N PHE A 266 3.52 -32.20 -13.34
CA PHE A 266 4.89 -31.76 -13.08
C PHE A 266 5.84 -32.78 -13.71
N LEU A 267 6.01 -32.70 -15.03
CA LEU A 267 7.08 -33.40 -15.73
C LEU A 267 8.37 -32.71 -15.31
N LEU A 268 9.23 -33.43 -14.58
CA LEU A 268 10.65 -33.21 -14.77
C LEU A 268 10.86 -33.28 -16.27
N SER A 269 11.33 -32.19 -16.85
CA SER A 269 11.82 -32.23 -18.20
C SER A 269 12.79 -33.42 -18.27
N LEU A 270 12.43 -34.44 -19.06
CA LEU A 270 13.38 -35.42 -19.55
C LEU A 270 14.24 -34.71 -20.60
N VAL A 271 14.93 -33.65 -20.19
CA VAL A 271 16.23 -33.34 -20.75
C VAL A 271 17.12 -34.45 -20.22
N PRO A 272 17.89 -35.15 -21.06
CA PRO A 272 18.86 -36.11 -20.54
C PRO A 272 19.66 -35.41 -19.45
N PHE A 273 19.75 -36.07 -18.30
CA PHE A 273 20.62 -35.73 -17.19
C PHE A 273 22.07 -35.77 -17.71
N PHE A 274 22.48 -34.75 -18.46
CA PHE A 274 23.76 -34.17 -18.18
C PHE A 274 23.64 -33.71 -16.74
N LEU A 275 24.43 -34.31 -15.86
CA LEU A 275 25.00 -33.57 -14.73
C LEU A 275 25.75 -32.36 -15.31
N GLN A 276 25.03 -31.38 -15.84
CA GLN A 276 25.41 -30.01 -15.62
C GLN A 276 24.76 -29.72 -14.28
N ALA A 277 25.58 -29.44 -13.27
CA ALA A 277 25.13 -28.54 -12.22
C ALA A 277 24.37 -27.43 -12.94
N GLN A 278 23.09 -27.20 -12.63
CA GLN A 278 22.43 -26.00 -13.10
C GLN A 278 23.29 -24.88 -12.55
N THR A 279 24.13 -24.31 -13.41
CA THR A 279 24.96 -23.20 -13.03
C THR A 279 23.98 -22.16 -12.51
N PRO A 280 24.12 -21.69 -11.27
CA PRO A 280 23.21 -20.68 -10.73
C PRO A 280 23.01 -19.57 -11.76
N TRP A 281 21.81 -18.98 -11.86
CA TRP A 281 21.51 -18.00 -12.92
C TRP A 281 22.52 -16.84 -12.98
N HIS A 282 23.08 -16.47 -11.83
CA HIS A 282 24.13 -15.45 -11.72
C HIS A 282 25.45 -15.86 -12.38
N GLU A 283 25.74 -17.15 -12.53
CA GLU A 283 26.91 -17.68 -13.24
C GLU A 283 26.66 -17.81 -14.76
N SER A 284 25.40 -17.79 -15.21
CA SER A 284 25.03 -17.84 -16.63
C SER A 284 24.82 -16.46 -17.27
N LEU A 285 24.95 -15.39 -16.48
CA LEU A 285 24.87 -14.00 -16.96
C LEU A 285 25.94 -13.73 -18.02
N SER A 286 25.52 -13.06 -19.09
CA SER A 286 26.42 -12.67 -20.18
C SER A 286 27.41 -11.59 -19.72
N ASP A 287 28.52 -11.45 -20.43
CA ASP A 287 29.46 -10.36 -20.16
C ASP A 287 28.90 -8.97 -20.56
N GLN A 288 27.67 -8.90 -21.10
CA GLN A 288 26.94 -7.67 -21.42
C GLN A 288 25.90 -7.31 -20.34
N THR A 289 25.74 -8.13 -19.28
CA THR A 289 24.82 -7.82 -18.20
C THR A 289 25.21 -6.54 -17.49
N GLN A 290 24.21 -5.70 -17.21
CA GLN A 290 24.35 -4.44 -16.50
C GLN A 290 23.60 -4.50 -15.17
N ILE A 291 24.19 -3.87 -14.15
CA ILE A 291 23.54 -3.61 -12.88
C ILE A 291 23.32 -2.12 -12.76
N SER A 292 22.11 -1.69 -12.43
CA SER A 292 21.81 -0.29 -12.18
C SER A 292 21.02 -0.07 -10.90
N ILE A 293 21.21 1.09 -10.29
CA ILE A 293 20.44 1.54 -9.13
C ILE A 293 19.33 2.44 -9.62
N LEU A 294 18.09 2.02 -9.36
CA LEU A 294 16.89 2.78 -9.67
C LEU A 294 16.54 3.67 -8.49
N THR A 295 16.44 4.98 -8.71
CA THR A 295 16.06 5.96 -7.69
C THR A 295 14.80 6.68 -8.13
N ALA A 296 13.72 6.53 -7.36
CA ALA A 296 12.44 7.14 -7.62
C ALA A 296 12.22 8.39 -6.76
N SER A 297 11.67 9.44 -7.38
CA SER A 297 11.41 10.73 -6.73
C SER A 297 10.40 10.60 -5.58
N PRO A 298 10.38 11.51 -4.60
CA PRO A 298 9.32 11.60 -3.58
C PRO A 298 7.89 11.58 -4.15
N GLY A 299 6.95 11.07 -3.34
CA GLY A 299 5.50 11.03 -3.63
C GLY A 299 4.66 11.84 -2.64
N GLU A 300 3.34 11.87 -2.85
CA GLU A 300 2.40 12.61 -1.98
C GLU A 300 2.06 11.91 -0.67
N ASP A 301 2.00 10.58 -0.72
CA ASP A 301 1.65 9.75 0.42
C ASP A 301 2.77 9.71 1.46
N ILE A 302 2.40 9.56 2.73
CA ILE A 302 3.35 9.59 3.86
C ILE A 302 4.47 8.55 3.69
N TYR A 303 4.14 7.35 3.18
CA TYR A 303 5.11 6.28 2.96
C TYR A 303 6.04 6.50 1.75
N ALA A 304 5.67 7.40 0.83
CA ALA A 304 6.44 7.73 -0.37
C ALA A 304 7.20 9.05 -0.26
N LEU A 305 7.10 9.76 0.88
CA LEU A 305 7.63 11.11 1.09
C LEU A 305 9.12 11.27 0.80
N PHE A 306 9.90 10.21 0.96
CA PHE A 306 11.37 10.26 0.86
C PHE A 306 11.91 9.68 -0.45
N GLY A 307 11.04 9.19 -1.32
CA GLY A 307 11.43 8.48 -2.54
C GLY A 307 11.51 6.96 -2.33
N HIS A 308 12.14 6.26 -3.27
CA HIS A 308 12.39 4.82 -3.18
C HIS A 308 13.63 4.43 -3.98
N THR A 309 14.27 3.30 -3.61
CA THR A 309 15.41 2.75 -4.34
C THR A 309 15.25 1.25 -4.57
N ALA A 310 15.70 0.77 -5.73
CA ALA A 310 15.80 -0.64 -6.06
C ALA A 310 17.04 -0.95 -6.92
N ILE A 311 17.41 -2.22 -7.02
CA ILE A 311 18.55 -2.68 -7.83
C ILE A 311 18.02 -3.41 -9.06
N ARG A 312 18.42 -3.02 -10.27
CA ARG A 312 18.04 -3.67 -11.52
C ARG A 312 19.20 -4.48 -12.08
N ILE A 313 18.90 -5.68 -12.56
CA ILE A 313 19.80 -6.50 -13.38
C ILE A 313 19.18 -6.62 -14.77
N TYR A 314 19.93 -6.22 -15.78
CA TYR A 314 19.51 -6.27 -17.18
C TYR A 314 20.55 -7.03 -18.01
N ASP A 315 20.17 -8.17 -18.59
CA ASP A 315 20.96 -8.93 -19.55
C ASP A 315 20.27 -8.96 -20.92
N PRO A 316 20.76 -8.19 -21.91
CA PRO A 316 20.16 -8.11 -23.24
C PRO A 316 20.41 -9.36 -24.10
N LEU A 317 21.33 -10.24 -23.70
CA LEU A 317 21.69 -11.44 -24.47
C LEU A 317 21.00 -12.71 -23.96
N ASP A 318 20.33 -12.64 -22.81
CA ASP A 318 19.48 -13.74 -22.33
C ASP A 318 18.21 -13.84 -23.21
N ILE A 319 17.67 -15.05 -23.35
CA ILE A 319 16.50 -15.30 -24.21
C ILE A 319 15.44 -16.09 -23.42
N PRO A 320 14.30 -15.44 -23.05
CA PRO A 320 13.99 -14.02 -23.22
C PRO A 320 14.93 -13.10 -22.42
N GLU A 321 14.97 -11.81 -22.77
CA GLU A 321 15.83 -10.83 -22.07
C GLU A 321 15.56 -10.87 -20.55
N SER A 322 16.64 -10.91 -19.77
CA SER A 322 16.53 -10.92 -18.32
C SER A 322 16.52 -9.49 -17.82
N ASP A 323 15.38 -9.02 -17.33
CA ASP A 323 15.21 -7.64 -16.86
C ASP A 323 14.44 -7.59 -15.53
N TRP A 324 15.20 -7.70 -14.44
CA TRP A 324 14.68 -7.95 -13.10
C TRP A 324 15.04 -6.84 -12.13
N VAL A 325 14.11 -6.52 -11.24
CA VAL A 325 14.27 -5.53 -10.17
C VAL A 325 14.20 -6.23 -8.81
N PHE A 326 15.22 -5.99 -8.00
CA PHE A 326 15.37 -6.40 -6.61
C PHE A 326 14.96 -5.23 -5.71
N ASN A 327 13.75 -5.34 -5.16
CA ASN A 327 13.04 -4.25 -4.48
C ASN A 327 13.00 -4.49 -2.97
N TYR A 328 13.74 -3.66 -2.21
CA TYR A 328 13.82 -3.74 -0.74
C TYR A 328 12.70 -2.97 -0.02
N GLY A 329 11.57 -2.66 -0.68
CA GLY A 329 10.47 -1.86 -0.14
C GLY A 329 9.17 -2.59 0.18
N THR A 330 9.13 -3.92 0.11
CA THR A 330 7.88 -4.69 0.20
C THR A 330 7.58 -5.12 1.64
N PHE A 331 6.36 -4.89 2.11
CA PHE A 331 5.90 -5.36 3.42
C PHE A 331 5.84 -6.90 3.46
N SER A 332 6.31 -7.48 4.57
CA SER A 332 6.15 -8.92 4.85
C SER A 332 4.88 -9.15 5.67
N PHE A 333 3.82 -9.64 5.03
CA PHE A 333 2.59 -10.03 5.72
C PHE A 333 2.71 -11.49 6.17
N GLY A 334 2.90 -11.70 7.48
CA GLY A 334 2.99 -13.03 8.10
C GLY A 334 2.33 -13.09 9.47
N ASP A 335 2.48 -14.23 10.16
CA ASP A 335 1.86 -14.45 11.47
C ASP A 335 2.23 -13.36 12.48
N GLY A 336 1.21 -12.74 13.07
CA GLY A 336 1.37 -11.69 14.06
C GLY A 336 1.83 -10.34 13.50
N PHE A 337 1.73 -10.10 12.19
CA PHE A 337 2.10 -8.81 11.55
C PHE A 337 1.58 -7.60 12.32
N TYR A 338 0.29 -7.50 12.62
CA TYR A 338 -0.28 -6.36 13.34
C TYR A 338 0.30 -6.20 14.75
N PHE A 339 0.59 -7.30 15.44
CA PHE A 339 1.22 -7.26 16.77
C PHE A 339 2.68 -6.83 16.71
N LYS A 340 3.43 -7.30 15.69
CA LYS A 340 4.80 -6.88 15.41
C LYS A 340 4.86 -5.40 14.99
N PHE A 341 3.94 -4.96 14.13
CA PHE A 341 3.76 -3.58 13.70
C PHE A 341 3.56 -2.63 14.88
N VAL A 342 2.62 -2.95 15.79
CA VAL A 342 2.40 -2.16 17.02
C VAL A 342 3.64 -2.17 17.93
N LYS A 343 4.42 -3.26 17.92
CA LYS A 343 5.71 -3.36 18.62
C LYS A 343 6.89 -2.71 17.90
N GLY A 344 6.70 -2.08 16.74
CA GLY A 344 7.79 -1.46 15.97
C GLY A 344 8.74 -2.44 15.29
N ARG A 345 8.30 -3.69 15.11
CA ARG A 345 9.01 -4.69 14.31
C ARG A 345 8.37 -4.75 12.95
N LEU A 346 8.80 -3.86 12.06
CA LEU A 346 8.32 -3.79 10.69
C LEU A 346 9.18 -4.72 9.85
N ASP A 347 8.72 -5.94 9.62
CA ASP A 347 9.41 -6.90 8.77
C ASP A 347 9.18 -6.50 7.30
N TYR A 348 10.25 -6.11 6.62
CA TYR A 348 10.27 -5.88 5.18
C TYR A 348 10.90 -7.08 4.48
N LYS A 349 10.58 -7.26 3.22
CA LYS A 349 11.10 -8.36 2.41
C LYS A 349 11.65 -7.82 1.09
N LEU A 350 12.78 -8.36 0.67
CA LEU A 350 13.26 -8.27 -0.70
C LEU A 350 12.27 -9.00 -1.62
N SER A 351 11.62 -8.25 -2.50
CA SER A 351 10.83 -8.80 -3.61
C SER A 351 11.64 -8.73 -4.91
N VAL A 352 11.37 -9.67 -5.80
CA VAL A 352 11.93 -9.70 -7.15
C VAL A 352 10.76 -9.58 -8.12
N GLU A 353 10.81 -8.59 -8.99
CA GLU A 353 9.75 -8.33 -9.96
C GLU A 353 10.34 -7.94 -11.32
N PRO A 354 9.61 -8.15 -12.44
CA PRO A 354 10.03 -7.67 -13.74
C PRO A 354 10.15 -6.13 -13.77
N TYR A 355 11.18 -5.61 -14.44
CA TYR A 355 11.39 -4.16 -14.53
C TYR A 355 10.20 -3.37 -15.07
N HIS A 356 9.47 -3.91 -16.05
CA HIS A 356 8.32 -3.22 -16.63
C HIS A 356 7.19 -2.97 -15.62
N HIS A 357 6.99 -3.86 -14.63
CA HIS A 357 6.04 -3.63 -13.54
C HIS A 357 6.51 -2.49 -12.64
N PHE A 358 7.77 -2.54 -12.19
CA PHE A 358 8.36 -1.47 -11.38
C PHE A 358 8.29 -0.12 -12.08
N PHE A 359 8.67 -0.06 -13.36
CA PHE A 359 8.61 1.14 -14.19
C PHE A 359 7.18 1.71 -14.29
N LYS A 360 6.20 0.84 -14.58
CA LYS A 360 4.78 1.23 -14.73
C LYS A 360 4.26 1.93 -13.47
N VAL A 361 4.59 1.43 -12.27
CA VAL A 361 4.16 2.05 -11.00
C VAL A 361 4.60 3.52 -10.88
N TYR A 362 5.85 3.82 -11.21
CA TYR A 362 6.37 5.21 -11.13
C TYR A 362 5.88 6.07 -12.29
N HIS A 363 5.74 5.48 -13.48
CA HIS A 363 5.18 6.16 -14.64
C HIS A 363 3.73 6.62 -14.39
N ASP A 364 2.87 5.69 -13.95
CA ASP A 364 1.44 5.96 -13.75
C ASP A 364 1.18 6.88 -12.56
N SER A 365 2.08 6.89 -11.56
CA SER A 365 2.04 7.84 -10.43
C SER A 365 2.67 9.21 -10.75
N GLY A 366 3.20 9.42 -11.96
CA GLY A 366 3.86 10.66 -12.35
C GLY A 366 5.10 10.99 -11.52
N ARG A 367 5.78 9.97 -10.98
CA ARG A 367 7.00 10.11 -10.18
C ARG A 367 8.22 9.95 -11.07
N GLY A 368 9.23 10.78 -10.84
CA GLY A 368 10.49 10.70 -11.56
C GLY A 368 11.23 9.41 -11.22
N LEU A 369 11.98 8.87 -12.19
CA LEU A 369 12.77 7.66 -12.03
C LEU A 369 14.10 7.83 -12.74
N ASN A 370 15.20 7.74 -11.98
CA ASN A 370 16.55 7.75 -12.52
C ASN A 370 17.18 6.37 -12.39
N SER A 371 18.03 6.00 -13.35
CA SER A 371 18.86 4.79 -13.31
C SER A 371 20.33 5.18 -13.32
N GLN A 372 21.11 4.72 -12.33
CA GLN A 372 22.57 4.85 -12.32
C GLN A 372 23.19 3.48 -12.61
N THR A 373 23.72 3.30 -13.81
CA THR A 373 24.39 2.05 -14.21
C THR A 373 25.80 2.00 -13.61
N LEU A 374 26.13 0.88 -12.99
CA LEU A 374 27.41 0.66 -12.33
C LEU A 374 28.48 0.19 -13.34
N ASP A 375 29.69 0.76 -13.26
CA ASP A 375 30.86 0.37 -14.07
C ASP A 375 31.54 -0.88 -13.49
N LEU A 376 30.81 -2.00 -13.48
CA LEU A 376 31.29 -3.28 -12.96
C LEU A 376 31.83 -4.15 -14.10
N ASN A 377 32.96 -4.82 -13.87
CA ASN A 377 33.42 -5.86 -14.79
C ASN A 377 32.54 -7.13 -14.66
N PRO A 378 32.55 -8.04 -15.63
CA PRO A 378 31.67 -9.22 -15.59
C PRO A 378 31.84 -10.10 -14.34
N SER A 379 33.03 -10.18 -13.75
CA SER A 379 33.23 -10.93 -12.50
C SER A 379 32.52 -10.25 -11.33
N GLN A 380 32.58 -8.93 -11.24
CA GLN A 380 31.91 -8.14 -10.20
C GLN A 380 30.39 -8.19 -10.34
N VAL A 381 29.88 -8.12 -11.58
CA VAL A 381 28.44 -8.30 -11.87
C VAL A 381 27.95 -9.64 -11.31
N ARG A 382 28.70 -10.73 -11.55
CA ARG A 382 28.34 -12.07 -11.06
C ARG A 382 28.35 -12.16 -9.53
N GLU A 383 29.28 -11.51 -8.83
CA GLU A 383 29.28 -11.50 -7.36
C GLU A 383 28.09 -10.71 -6.77
N VAL A 384 27.71 -9.59 -7.38
CA VAL A 384 26.51 -8.84 -6.96
C VAL A 384 25.25 -9.67 -7.23
N ALA A 385 25.13 -10.26 -8.41
CA ALA A 385 24.02 -11.14 -8.77
C ALA A 385 23.92 -12.36 -7.85
N LYS A 386 25.06 -12.93 -7.44
CA LYS A 386 25.14 -14.02 -6.47
C LYS A 386 24.68 -13.62 -5.08
N TYR A 387 25.08 -12.45 -4.60
CA TYR A 387 24.57 -11.91 -3.34
C TYR A 387 23.05 -11.73 -3.40
N LEU A 388 22.54 -11.12 -4.47
CA LEU A 388 21.11 -10.91 -4.67
C LEU A 388 20.33 -12.22 -4.78
N ALA A 389 20.87 -13.22 -5.46
CA ALA A 389 20.30 -14.57 -5.53
C ALA A 389 20.20 -15.21 -4.14
N TRP A 390 21.26 -15.09 -3.33
CA TRP A 390 21.25 -15.57 -1.94
C TRP A 390 20.25 -14.80 -1.09
N ASN A 391 20.20 -13.47 -1.22
CA ASN A 391 19.33 -12.63 -0.42
C ASN A 391 17.85 -12.83 -0.79
N ALA A 392 17.52 -13.16 -2.04
CA ALA A 392 16.17 -13.42 -2.49
C ALA A 392 15.59 -14.75 -1.97
N GLN A 393 16.42 -15.63 -1.39
CA GLN A 393 15.94 -16.87 -0.78
C GLN A 393 14.98 -16.57 0.40
N PRO A 394 13.92 -17.37 0.62
CA PRO A 394 12.92 -17.11 1.66
C PRO A 394 13.50 -16.87 3.05
N GLU A 395 14.58 -17.56 3.40
CA GLU A 395 15.24 -17.48 4.71
C GLU A 395 16.03 -16.18 4.90
N ASN A 396 16.47 -15.55 3.81
CA ASN A 396 17.34 -14.36 3.83
C ASN A 396 16.62 -13.08 3.37
N ALA A 397 15.48 -13.21 2.70
CA ALA A 397 14.78 -12.09 2.08
C ALA A 397 14.15 -11.12 3.08
N THR A 398 13.85 -11.57 4.30
CA THR A 398 13.17 -10.75 5.31
C THR A 398 14.18 -10.04 6.21
N TYR A 399 13.97 -8.75 6.45
CA TYR A 399 14.79 -7.94 7.35
C TYR A 399 13.94 -7.02 8.22
N SER A 400 14.47 -6.63 9.39
CA SER A 400 13.81 -5.70 10.30
C SER A 400 14.08 -4.27 9.85
N TYR A 401 13.05 -3.58 9.37
CA TYR A 401 13.18 -2.24 8.84
C TYR A 401 13.49 -1.22 9.94
N GLU A 402 14.55 -0.45 9.73
CA GLU A 402 14.93 0.72 10.53
C GLU A 402 15.08 1.94 9.62
N PHE A 403 14.19 2.92 9.77
CA PHE A 403 14.09 4.04 8.83
C PHE A 403 15.42 4.78 8.57
N PHE A 404 16.27 5.00 9.58
CA PHE A 404 17.55 5.70 9.44
C PHE A 404 18.76 4.80 9.16
N ARG A 405 18.65 3.48 9.33
CA ARG A 405 19.81 2.57 9.39
C ARG A 405 19.71 1.36 8.48
N ASP A 406 18.50 0.87 8.25
CA ASP A 406 18.23 -0.35 7.50
C ASP A 406 16.91 -0.23 6.73
N ASN A 407 16.99 0.41 5.58
CA ASN A 407 15.91 0.66 4.64
C ASN A 407 16.34 0.37 3.19
N CYS A 408 15.43 0.53 2.23
CA CYS A 408 15.67 0.25 0.82
C CYS A 408 16.89 0.98 0.21
N ALA A 409 17.19 2.19 0.66
CA ALA A 409 18.34 2.95 0.18
C ALA A 409 19.66 2.43 0.82
N THR A 410 19.71 2.29 2.14
CA THR A 410 20.91 1.76 2.83
C THR A 410 21.26 0.33 2.39
N ARG A 411 20.26 -0.48 2.02
CA ARG A 411 20.43 -1.85 1.54
C ARG A 411 21.23 -1.93 0.24
N VAL A 412 21.25 -0.88 -0.57
CA VAL A 412 22.13 -0.81 -1.75
C VAL A 412 23.60 -0.87 -1.33
N PHE A 413 24.00 -0.08 -0.33
CA PHE A 413 25.37 -0.15 0.20
C PHE A 413 25.67 -1.51 0.83
N THR A 414 24.72 -2.08 1.58
CA THR A 414 24.89 -3.43 2.13
C THR A 414 25.15 -4.47 1.05
N VAL A 415 24.39 -4.44 -0.06
CA VAL A 415 24.58 -5.34 -1.20
C VAL A 415 25.94 -5.14 -1.84
N LEU A 416 26.31 -3.89 -2.14
CA LEU A 416 27.57 -3.58 -2.82
C LEU A 416 28.79 -3.93 -1.95
N GLU A 417 28.77 -3.58 -0.66
CA GLU A 417 29.83 -3.91 0.29
C GLU A 417 29.99 -5.43 0.44
N SER A 418 28.88 -6.15 0.61
CA SER A 418 28.90 -7.60 0.81
C SER A 418 29.34 -8.37 -0.43
N ALA A 419 29.01 -7.86 -1.62
CA ALA A 419 29.34 -8.51 -2.89
C ALA A 419 30.75 -8.15 -3.39
N LEU A 420 31.19 -6.91 -3.20
CA LEU A 420 32.42 -6.37 -3.82
C LEU A 420 33.58 -6.23 -2.83
N GLY A 421 33.30 -6.22 -1.53
CA GLY A 421 34.31 -6.18 -0.47
C GLY A 421 35.29 -5.01 -0.63
N GLU A 422 36.59 -5.31 -0.60
CA GLU A 422 37.66 -4.30 -0.69
C GLU A 422 37.75 -3.59 -2.05
N SER A 423 37.08 -4.09 -3.10
CA SER A 423 37.10 -3.44 -4.41
C SER A 423 36.27 -2.16 -4.46
N ILE A 424 35.30 -1.98 -3.56
CA ILE A 424 34.46 -0.78 -3.51
C ILE A 424 34.85 0.13 -2.35
N GLU A 425 34.93 1.43 -2.62
CA GLU A 425 35.20 2.48 -1.64
C GLU A 425 34.05 3.49 -1.62
N PHE A 426 33.36 3.57 -0.48
CA PHE A 426 32.28 4.53 -0.25
C PHE A 426 32.86 5.87 0.21
N ASN A 427 33.27 6.72 -0.73
CA ASN A 427 33.86 8.04 -0.42
C ASN A 427 32.80 9.10 -0.04
N CYS A 428 31.90 8.78 0.90
CA CYS A 428 30.88 9.69 1.41
C CYS A 428 31.22 10.20 2.81
N GLU A 429 31.53 11.49 2.93
CA GLU A 429 31.79 12.15 4.21
C GLU A 429 30.50 12.65 4.88
N SER A 430 30.49 12.65 6.22
CA SER A 430 29.48 13.35 7.02
C SER A 430 29.45 14.85 6.72
N ASP A 431 28.27 15.38 6.42
CA ASP A 431 28.04 16.80 6.15
C ASP A 431 27.68 17.61 7.41
N GLY A 432 27.78 17.00 8.59
CA GLY A 432 27.47 17.61 9.88
C GLY A 432 25.98 17.75 10.20
N ARG A 433 25.07 17.34 9.29
CA ARG A 433 23.63 17.31 9.58
C ARG A 433 23.28 16.16 10.52
N THR A 434 22.21 16.35 11.28
CA THR A 434 21.58 15.26 12.05
C THR A 434 20.62 14.45 11.19
N TYR A 435 20.26 13.23 11.62
CA TYR A 435 19.22 12.44 10.95
C TYR A 435 17.92 13.24 10.72
N ARG A 436 17.47 14.01 11.72
CA ARG A 436 16.30 14.89 11.65
C ARG A 436 16.48 16.02 10.64
N ASP A 437 17.66 16.64 10.57
CA ASP A 437 17.94 17.67 9.58
C ASP A 437 17.84 17.15 8.15
N GLY A 438 18.17 15.87 7.93
CA GLY A 438 18.00 15.18 6.65
C GLY A 438 16.54 15.14 6.16
N LEU A 439 15.56 15.12 7.06
CA LEU A 439 14.13 15.02 6.71
C LEU A 439 13.53 16.34 6.24
N LYS A 440 14.07 17.47 6.69
CA LYS A 440 13.51 18.82 6.49
C LYS A 440 13.17 19.16 5.02
N PRO A 441 14.00 18.82 4.02
CA PRO A 441 13.67 19.08 2.62
C PRO A 441 12.38 18.38 2.14
N TYR A 442 12.05 17.22 2.71
CA TYR A 442 10.93 16.38 2.28
C TYR A 442 9.63 16.69 3.03
N ILE A 443 9.73 17.09 4.30
CA ILE A 443 8.56 17.35 5.14
C ILE A 443 8.17 18.83 5.24
N GLY A 444 9.04 19.75 4.79
CA GLY A 444 8.84 21.19 4.95
C GLY A 444 7.60 21.78 4.25
N CYS A 445 6.95 21.01 3.36
CA CYS A 445 5.69 21.36 2.72
C CYS A 445 4.46 20.74 3.39
N LYS A 446 4.63 19.93 4.44
CA LYS A 446 3.56 19.28 5.21
C LYS A 446 3.71 19.60 6.70
N PRO A 447 3.32 20.81 7.15
CA PRO A 447 3.61 21.31 8.50
C PRO A 447 3.08 20.42 9.64
N TRP A 448 1.92 19.79 9.45
CA TRP A 448 1.35 18.86 10.43
C TRP A 448 2.07 17.50 10.45
N THR A 449 2.58 17.04 9.31
CA THR A 449 3.44 15.85 9.23
C THR A 449 4.77 16.11 9.92
N GLU A 450 5.39 17.27 9.65
CA GLU A 450 6.61 17.72 10.34
C GLU A 450 6.38 17.80 11.86
N PHE A 451 5.28 18.43 12.30
CA PHE A 451 4.92 18.47 13.72
C PHE A 451 4.76 17.06 14.34
N GLY A 452 4.10 16.13 13.63
CA GLY A 452 3.94 14.76 14.10
C GLY A 452 5.27 14.01 14.23
N MET A 453 6.15 14.14 13.25
CA MET A 453 7.50 13.55 13.29
C MET A 453 8.35 14.17 14.41
N ASP A 454 8.30 15.49 14.58
CA ASP A 454 8.96 16.18 15.69
C ASP A 454 8.45 15.74 17.05
N PHE A 455 7.15 15.43 17.15
CA PHE A 455 6.56 14.92 18.38
C PHE A 455 7.08 13.53 18.76
N ILE A 456 7.14 12.59 17.80
CA ILE A 456 7.47 11.18 18.08
C ILE A 456 8.97 10.86 18.10
N LEU A 457 9.78 11.57 17.32
CA LEU A 457 11.23 11.32 17.23
C LEU A 457 11.97 11.84 18.48
N GLY A 458 12.78 10.97 19.07
CA GLY A 458 13.63 11.27 20.24
C GLY A 458 15.02 11.81 19.86
N PRO A 459 15.94 11.92 20.85
CA PRO A 459 17.27 12.49 20.66
C PRO A 459 18.17 11.70 19.70
N LYS A 460 17.88 10.43 19.42
CA LYS A 460 18.65 9.64 18.44
C LYS A 460 18.53 10.19 17.02
N ALA A 461 17.39 10.79 16.67
CA ALA A 461 17.24 11.48 15.40
C ALA A 461 18.07 12.78 15.34
N ASP A 462 18.52 13.29 16.49
CA ASP A 462 19.34 14.51 16.60
C ASP A 462 20.84 14.19 16.67
N GLU A 463 21.24 12.93 16.50
CA GLU A 463 22.63 12.54 16.35
C GLU A 463 23.15 12.98 14.96
N VAL A 464 24.38 13.49 14.94
CA VAL A 464 25.08 13.83 13.68
C VAL A 464 25.27 12.55 12.88
N MET A 465 24.90 12.58 11.60
CA MET A 465 25.05 11.41 10.73
C MET A 465 26.52 11.03 10.61
N VAL A 466 26.80 9.73 10.63
CA VAL A 466 28.13 9.19 10.31
C VAL A 466 28.43 9.35 8.81
N ASP A 467 29.65 9.01 8.40
CA ASP A 467 30.01 8.90 6.98
C ASP A 467 29.01 7.99 6.26
N CYS A 468 28.60 8.41 5.07
CA CYS A 468 27.51 7.79 4.29
C CYS A 468 26.14 7.74 4.99
N GLY A 469 26.00 8.28 6.19
CA GLY A 469 24.79 8.21 7.00
C GLY A 469 23.59 8.92 6.38
N ALA A 470 23.80 9.85 5.43
CA ALA A 470 22.72 10.50 4.68
C ALA A 470 22.05 9.57 3.65
N ALA A 471 22.69 8.46 3.27
CA ALA A 471 22.22 7.55 2.24
C ALA A 471 20.96 6.74 2.62
N TYR A 472 20.42 6.91 3.83
CA TYR A 472 19.07 6.43 4.16
C TYR A 472 17.99 7.14 3.32
N ILE A 473 18.30 8.31 2.75
CA ILE A 473 17.44 9.01 1.81
C ILE A 473 17.87 8.64 0.37
N PRO A 474 16.96 8.10 -0.47
CA PRO A 474 17.21 7.75 -1.87
C PRO A 474 17.98 8.80 -2.68
N ASP A 475 17.63 10.08 -2.56
CA ASP A 475 18.32 11.16 -3.28
C ASP A 475 19.76 11.38 -2.80
N GLU A 476 20.03 11.20 -1.51
CA GLU A 476 21.38 11.34 -0.96
C GLU A 476 22.22 10.11 -1.27
N LEU A 477 21.61 8.92 -1.33
CA LEU A 477 22.24 7.73 -1.88
C LEU A 477 22.65 7.94 -3.34
N TYR A 478 21.75 8.46 -4.18
CA TYR A 478 22.04 8.75 -5.59
C TYR A 478 23.30 9.61 -5.74
N LYS A 479 23.43 10.68 -4.95
CA LYS A 479 24.62 11.56 -4.93
C LYS A 479 25.84 10.92 -4.26
N ALA A 480 25.63 9.99 -3.33
CA ALA A 480 26.72 9.27 -2.68
C ALA A 480 27.36 8.26 -3.64
N LEU A 481 26.55 7.58 -4.45
CA LEU A 481 27.02 6.65 -5.48
C LEU A 481 27.93 7.33 -6.52
N GLU A 482 27.66 8.58 -6.89
CA GLU A 482 28.53 9.38 -7.78
C GLU A 482 29.94 9.61 -7.22
N ARG A 483 30.11 9.53 -5.90
CA ARG A 483 31.40 9.69 -5.21
C ARG A 483 32.11 8.35 -4.95
N CYS A 484 31.37 7.24 -5.03
CA CYS A 484 31.93 5.93 -4.78
C CYS A 484 32.90 5.53 -5.90
N THR A 485 33.92 4.76 -5.54
CA THR A 485 34.89 4.22 -6.49
C THR A 485 34.92 2.69 -6.45
N ILE A 486 35.17 2.09 -7.60
CA ILE A 486 35.40 0.65 -7.78
C ILE A 486 36.79 0.47 -8.41
N ASP A 487 37.68 -0.27 -7.76
CA ASP A 487 39.08 -0.48 -8.18
C ASP A 487 39.81 0.84 -8.54
N GLY A 488 39.52 1.91 -7.79
CA GLY A 488 40.10 3.26 -7.99
C GLY A 488 39.51 4.08 -9.15
N LYS A 489 38.43 3.62 -9.78
CA LYS A 489 37.67 4.35 -10.83
C LYS A 489 36.28 4.74 -10.32
N PRO A 490 35.59 5.74 -10.92
CA PRO A 490 34.21 6.06 -10.56
C PRO A 490 33.29 4.84 -10.68
N LEU A 491 32.43 4.62 -9.67
CA LEU A 491 31.49 3.51 -9.66
C LEU A 491 30.39 3.65 -10.72
N ILE A 492 29.96 4.87 -11.03
CA ILE A 492 28.85 5.13 -11.96
C ILE A 492 29.38 5.30 -13.39
N ALA A 493 28.94 4.45 -14.30
CA ALA A 493 29.24 4.53 -15.73
C ALA A 493 28.40 5.62 -16.41
N ASN A 494 27.08 5.61 -16.16
CA ASN A 494 26.12 6.53 -16.74
C ASN A 494 24.92 6.72 -15.80
N SER A 495 24.22 7.83 -15.99
CA SER A 495 23.00 8.16 -15.26
C SER A 495 21.92 8.61 -16.24
N ASP A 496 20.83 7.85 -16.30
CA ASP A 496 19.75 8.05 -17.26
C ASP A 496 18.45 8.42 -16.53
N PRO A 497 17.83 9.56 -16.87
CA PRO A 497 16.47 9.85 -16.45
C PRO A 497 15.49 8.98 -17.25
N LEU A 498 14.97 7.92 -16.63
CA LEU A 498 14.02 7.00 -17.24
C LEU A 498 12.62 7.62 -17.31
N ILE A 499 12.22 8.33 -16.25
CA ILE A 499 10.96 9.08 -16.17
C ILE A 499 11.31 10.49 -15.68
N ILE A 500 11.01 11.48 -16.50
CA ILE A 500 11.13 12.88 -16.12
C ILE A 500 9.85 13.26 -15.39
N ALA A 501 9.96 13.58 -14.09
CA ALA A 501 8.81 14.05 -13.33
C ALA A 501 8.19 15.28 -14.03
N PRO A 502 6.85 15.35 -14.19
CA PRO A 502 6.19 16.50 -14.83
C PRO A 502 6.36 17.81 -14.03
N ASN A 503 6.78 17.73 -12.78
CA ASN A 503 7.15 18.86 -11.92
C ASN A 503 8.63 18.79 -11.52
N THR A 504 9.08 19.70 -10.66
CA THR A 504 10.41 19.62 -10.05
C THR A 504 10.57 18.35 -9.21
N TRP A 505 11.78 17.77 -9.18
CA TRP A 505 12.15 16.57 -8.41
C TRP A 505 11.70 16.62 -6.94
N MET A 506 11.79 17.82 -6.34
CA MET A 506 11.17 18.16 -5.07
C MET A 506 10.14 19.25 -5.29
N LYS A 507 8.99 19.19 -4.61
CA LYS A 507 8.01 20.28 -4.68
C LYS A 507 8.58 21.57 -4.09
N PRO A 508 8.33 22.74 -4.70
CA PRO A 508 8.83 24.01 -4.18
C PRO A 508 8.26 24.27 -2.78
N ARG A 509 9.14 24.70 -1.87
CA ARG A 509 8.76 25.10 -0.51
C ARG A 509 7.78 26.27 -0.60
N TYR A 510 6.60 26.15 0.02
CA TYR A 510 5.66 27.27 0.13
C TYR A 510 6.29 28.40 0.96
N ASN A 511 6.88 29.38 0.28
CA ASN A 511 7.36 30.60 0.90
C ASN A 511 6.21 31.62 0.97
N PHE A 512 5.33 31.58 1.99
CA PHE A 512 4.70 32.80 2.53
C PHE A 512 3.74 32.61 3.74
N ILE A 513 3.74 33.65 4.59
CA ILE A 513 2.80 34.13 5.65
C ILE A 513 2.03 33.08 6.48
N LEU A 514 2.16 33.20 7.81
CA LEU A 514 1.26 32.71 8.88
C LEU A 514 -0.18 32.40 8.43
N GLY A 515 -0.38 31.26 7.78
CA GLY A 515 -1.71 30.72 7.49
C GLY A 515 -2.27 30.02 8.72
N LEU A 516 -3.60 29.97 8.84
CA LEU A 516 -4.29 29.23 9.91
C LEU A 516 -3.96 27.73 9.94
N ASN A 517 -3.39 27.19 8.87
CA ASN A 517 -3.00 25.79 8.75
C ASN A 517 -1.57 25.47 9.28
N MET A 518 -0.93 26.43 9.95
CA MET A 518 0.38 26.23 10.57
C MET A 518 0.24 25.80 12.04
N PRO A 519 0.87 24.68 12.47
CA PRO A 519 0.81 24.22 13.86
C PRO A 519 1.21 25.30 14.88
N GLN A 520 2.19 26.13 14.56
CA GLN A 520 2.63 27.22 15.43
C GLN A 520 1.51 28.22 15.69
N LEU A 521 0.78 28.66 14.65
CA LEU A 521 -0.33 29.60 14.83
C LEU A 521 -1.48 28.95 15.58
N PHE A 522 -1.80 27.69 15.26
CA PHE A 522 -2.85 26.94 15.95
C PHE A 522 -2.56 26.84 17.45
N PHE A 523 -1.36 26.43 17.85
CA PHE A 523 -1.00 26.28 19.27
C PHE A 523 -0.78 27.62 19.98
N LEU A 524 -0.39 28.67 19.27
CA LEU A 524 -0.41 30.03 19.80
C LEU A 524 -1.84 30.49 20.11
N LEU A 525 -2.77 30.31 19.19
CA LEU A 525 -4.19 30.64 19.39
C LEU A 525 -4.81 29.79 20.50
N LEU A 526 -4.45 28.51 20.59
CA LEU A 526 -4.83 27.63 21.69
C LEU A 526 -4.33 28.18 23.03
N SER A 527 -3.06 28.60 23.11
CA SER A 527 -2.48 29.20 24.32
C SER A 527 -3.26 30.46 24.74
N VAL A 528 -3.53 31.37 23.79
CA VAL A 528 -4.30 32.61 24.03
C VAL A 528 -5.74 32.29 24.48
N MET A 529 -6.38 31.32 23.84
CA MET A 529 -7.73 30.87 24.21
C MET A 529 -7.75 30.31 25.64
N VAL A 530 -6.78 29.47 26.01
CA VAL A 530 -6.69 28.92 27.37
C VAL A 530 -6.50 30.05 28.40
N VAL A 531 -5.64 31.03 28.12
CA VAL A 531 -5.50 32.21 28.99
C VAL A 531 -6.82 32.97 29.11
N PHE A 532 -7.49 33.27 28.01
CA PHE A 532 -8.76 33.98 28.02
C PHE A 532 -9.84 33.24 28.82
N LEU A 533 -10.04 31.95 28.54
CA LEU A 533 -11.03 31.12 29.25
C LEU A 533 -10.74 31.05 30.75
N ARG A 534 -9.47 30.90 31.15
CA ARG A 534 -9.12 30.75 32.57
C ARG A 534 -9.16 32.07 33.35
N TYR A 535 -8.67 33.17 32.77
CA TYR A 535 -8.51 34.44 33.49
C TYR A 535 -9.64 35.46 33.25
N LYS A 536 -10.38 35.36 32.14
CA LYS A 536 -11.52 36.25 31.86
C LYS A 536 -12.86 35.56 32.08
N VAL A 537 -13.01 34.32 31.63
CA VAL A 537 -14.29 33.58 31.79
C VAL A 537 -14.38 32.88 33.15
N GLY A 538 -13.25 32.36 33.66
CA GLY A 538 -13.12 31.78 35.00
C GLY A 538 -13.30 30.26 35.04
N GLU A 539 -12.70 29.60 36.04
CA GLU A 539 -12.69 28.13 36.17
C GLU A 539 -14.04 27.51 36.58
N SER A 540 -14.98 28.32 37.07
CA SER A 540 -16.33 27.87 37.38
C SER A 540 -17.19 27.65 36.13
N ASN A 541 -16.82 28.27 35.01
CA ASN A 541 -17.53 28.15 33.75
C ASN A 541 -17.38 26.76 33.12
N LEU A 542 -18.49 26.21 32.61
CA LEU A 542 -18.54 24.88 32.02
C LEU A 542 -17.61 24.73 30.80
N THR A 543 -17.62 25.72 29.89
CA THR A 543 -16.78 25.73 28.69
C THR A 543 -15.30 25.71 29.04
N THR A 544 -14.88 26.56 29.99
CA THR A 544 -13.49 26.58 30.49
C THR A 544 -13.08 25.21 31.03
N ARG A 545 -13.95 24.55 31.82
CA ARG A 545 -13.68 23.21 32.35
C ARG A 545 -13.58 22.15 31.26
N ILE A 546 -14.46 22.18 30.27
CA ILE A 546 -14.45 21.21 29.16
C ILE A 546 -13.15 21.35 28.38
N VAL A 547 -12.82 22.56 27.91
CA VAL A 547 -11.61 22.80 27.09
C VAL A 547 -10.35 22.39 27.85
N VAL A 548 -10.20 22.81 29.12
CA VAL A 548 -9.06 22.46 29.96
C VAL A 548 -8.94 20.95 30.15
N LYS A 549 -10.03 20.27 30.49
CA LYS A 549 -10.02 18.81 30.68
C LYS A 549 -9.71 18.06 29.39
N THR A 550 -10.25 18.50 28.26
CA THR A 550 -9.99 17.88 26.95
C THR A 550 -8.51 17.95 26.61
N ILE A 551 -7.87 19.12 26.76
CA ILE A 551 -6.43 19.28 26.53
C ILE A 551 -5.64 18.32 27.43
N GLN A 552 -6.00 18.22 28.71
CA GLN A 552 -5.33 17.34 29.67
C GLN A 552 -5.47 15.85 29.31
N VAL A 553 -6.66 15.42 28.89
CA VAL A 553 -6.93 14.03 28.49
C VAL A 553 -6.16 13.66 27.22
N ILE A 554 -6.19 14.52 26.19
CA ILE A 554 -5.45 14.30 24.95
C ILE A 554 -3.95 14.23 25.24
N THR A 555 -3.43 15.16 26.03
CA THR A 555 -2.02 15.21 26.42
C THR A 555 -1.60 13.96 27.20
N ALA A 556 -2.43 13.51 28.14
CA ALA A 556 -2.17 12.28 28.88
C ALA A 556 -2.12 11.05 27.96
N ALA A 557 -3.01 10.96 26.98
CA ALA A 557 -3.01 9.88 25.98
C ALA A 557 -1.73 9.90 25.12
N LEU A 558 -1.29 11.09 24.70
CA LEU A 558 -0.02 11.28 23.99
C LEU A 558 1.19 10.88 24.86
N GLY A 559 1.16 11.15 26.16
CA GLY A 559 2.22 10.70 27.09
C GLY A 559 2.25 9.18 27.24
N VAL A 560 1.08 8.54 27.32
CA VAL A 560 0.98 7.06 27.32
C VAL A 560 1.52 6.48 26.03
N LEU A 561 1.24 7.10 24.88
CA LEU A 561 1.79 6.69 23.59
C LEU A 561 3.33 6.73 23.60
N LEU A 562 3.95 7.85 24.03
CA LEU A 562 5.41 7.95 24.09
C LEU A 562 6.04 6.96 25.07
N ILE A 563 5.43 6.74 26.24
CA ILE A 563 5.87 5.69 27.18
C ILE A 563 5.80 4.32 26.51
N ALA A 564 4.73 4.04 25.77
CA ALA A 564 4.56 2.77 25.11
C ALA A 564 5.60 2.56 24.01
N MET A 565 5.84 3.58 23.19
CA MET A 565 6.87 3.56 22.14
C MET A 565 8.28 3.36 22.74
N TRP A 566 8.57 4.00 23.87
CA TRP A 566 9.87 3.84 24.53
C TRP A 566 10.05 2.49 25.22
N LEU A 567 9.09 2.02 26.01
CA LEU A 567 9.28 0.86 26.89
C LEU A 567 8.84 -0.47 26.27
N PHE A 568 7.95 -0.44 25.28
CA PHE A 568 7.28 -1.63 24.76
C PHE A 568 7.45 -1.84 23.25
N THR A 569 8.16 -0.95 22.54
CA THR A 569 8.40 -1.07 21.10
C THR A 569 9.88 -0.94 20.75
N ASP A 570 10.24 -1.52 19.60
CA ASP A 570 11.59 -1.45 19.02
C ASP A 570 11.77 -0.23 18.12
N HIS A 571 10.91 0.80 18.22
CA HIS A 571 11.10 2.08 17.55
C HIS A 571 12.21 2.89 18.23
N VAL A 572 13.46 2.45 18.08
CA VAL A 572 14.62 2.97 18.80
C VAL A 572 14.80 4.48 18.61
N ASP A 573 14.43 5.02 17.46
CA ASP A 573 14.53 6.45 17.15
C ASP A 573 13.50 7.33 17.90
N THR A 574 12.55 6.71 18.59
CA THR A 574 11.52 7.38 19.41
C THR A 574 11.82 7.26 20.92
N TRP A 575 12.87 6.53 21.28
CA TRP A 575 13.23 6.30 22.68
C TRP A 575 13.77 7.56 23.36
N ALA A 576 13.64 7.60 24.70
CA ALA A 576 14.07 8.73 25.52
C ALA A 576 13.54 10.09 25.04
N ASN A 577 12.33 10.11 24.48
CA ASN A 577 11.72 11.32 23.92
C ASN A 577 11.34 12.33 25.03
N TRP A 578 11.96 13.50 25.00
CA TRP A 578 11.81 14.56 26.01
C TRP A 578 10.44 15.25 25.96
N ASN A 579 9.63 15.02 24.92
CA ASN A 579 8.22 15.43 24.92
C ASN A 579 7.40 14.75 26.04
N MET A 580 7.91 13.67 26.62
CA MET A 580 7.34 13.01 27.81
C MET A 580 7.20 13.93 29.02
N ILE A 581 8.08 14.93 29.17
CA ILE A 581 8.11 15.83 30.34
C ILE A 581 6.80 16.62 30.47
N TRP A 582 6.28 17.12 29.35
CA TRP A 582 5.05 17.92 29.33
C TRP A 582 3.81 17.09 29.00
N THR A 583 3.96 15.89 28.44
CA THR A 583 2.81 15.01 28.14
C THR A 583 2.38 14.13 29.31
N ILE A 584 3.27 13.79 30.25
CA ILE A 584 2.93 12.93 31.40
C ILE A 584 2.30 13.75 32.53
N PRO A 585 1.02 13.50 32.88
CA PRO A 585 0.33 14.23 33.95
C PRO A 585 1.02 14.14 35.30
N ALA A 586 1.71 13.03 35.60
CA ALA A 586 2.42 12.83 36.88
C ALA A 586 3.64 13.76 37.06
N ILE A 587 4.38 14.09 36.00
CA ILE A 587 5.47 15.08 36.05
C ILE A 587 4.87 16.49 36.15
N ALA A 588 3.77 16.72 35.44
CA ALA A 588 2.91 17.88 35.61
C ALA A 588 2.31 18.03 37.02
N THR A 589 2.18 16.97 37.83
CA THR A 589 1.69 17.06 39.22
C THR A 589 2.74 17.51 40.25
N LEU A 590 4.00 17.68 39.86
CA LEU A 590 4.97 18.46 40.66
C LEU A 590 4.55 19.94 40.76
N VAL A 591 3.66 20.39 39.87
CA VAL A 591 2.93 21.66 39.93
C VAL A 591 1.78 21.54 40.94
N SER A 592 2.09 21.76 42.22
CA SER A 592 1.10 21.71 43.29
C SER A 592 0.20 22.95 43.30
N ARG A 593 -1.13 22.76 43.30
CA ARG A 593 -2.11 23.83 43.56
C ARG A 593 -1.92 24.53 44.91
N ARG A 594 -1.18 23.93 45.85
CA ARG A 594 -0.84 24.51 47.14
C ARG A 594 0.43 25.36 47.12
N ASN A 595 1.29 25.21 46.12
CA ASN A 595 2.57 25.93 46.03
C ASN A 595 2.77 26.51 44.62
N VAL A 596 1.99 27.57 44.34
CA VAL A 596 1.94 28.27 43.05
C VAL A 596 3.32 28.78 42.61
N VAL A 597 4.13 29.23 43.56
CA VAL A 597 5.47 29.76 43.30
C VAL A 597 6.40 28.67 42.75
N LEU A 598 6.46 27.51 43.41
CA LEU A 598 7.29 26.39 42.97
C LEU A 598 6.88 25.89 41.58
N SER A 599 5.56 25.87 41.34
CA SER A 599 4.95 25.48 40.06
C SER A 599 5.36 26.41 38.91
N ASN A 600 5.30 27.72 39.14
CA ASN A 600 5.73 28.72 38.15
C ASN A 600 7.24 28.67 37.91
N ILE A 601 8.05 28.40 38.94
CA ILE A 601 9.49 28.21 38.80
C ILE A 601 9.79 26.99 37.93
N ALA A 602 9.12 25.85 38.15
CA ALA A 602 9.32 24.64 37.35
C ALA A 602 8.97 24.85 35.87
N ILE A 603 7.84 25.52 35.58
CA ILE A 603 7.44 25.88 34.20
C ILE A 603 8.45 26.85 33.59
N ALA A 604 8.89 27.87 34.33
CA ALA A 604 9.89 28.82 33.86
C ALA A 604 11.24 28.15 33.57
N LEU A 605 11.68 27.21 34.42
CA LEU A 605 12.89 26.42 34.18
C LEU A 605 12.76 25.57 32.92
N TYR A 606 11.63 24.88 32.72
CA TYR A 606 11.36 24.13 31.50
C TYR A 606 11.46 25.00 30.25
N LEU A 607 10.80 26.17 30.24
CA LEU A 607 10.74 27.05 29.07
C LEU A 607 12.03 27.85 28.82
N LEU A 608 12.75 28.24 29.87
CA LEU A 608 13.92 29.11 29.76
C LEU A 608 15.24 28.35 29.74
N VAL A 609 15.32 27.19 30.40
CA VAL A 609 16.55 26.39 30.50
C VAL A 609 16.52 25.22 29.53
N GLY A 610 15.35 24.61 29.31
CA GLY A 610 15.18 23.46 28.43
C GLY A 610 15.82 23.61 27.03
N PRO A 611 15.57 24.70 26.29
CA PRO A 611 16.15 24.90 24.95
C PRO A 611 17.68 24.86 24.88
N PHE A 612 18.37 25.10 26.00
CA PHE A 612 19.84 25.17 26.05
C PHE A 612 20.49 23.89 26.59
N VAL A 613 19.72 23.01 27.24
CA VAL A 613 20.26 21.87 28.00
C VAL A 613 19.73 20.54 27.48
N TRP A 614 18.61 20.53 26.73
CA TRP A 614 18.05 19.29 26.26
C TRP A 614 18.85 18.65 25.13
N PRO A 615 19.01 17.32 25.16
CA PRO A 615 19.70 16.59 24.12
C PRO A 615 18.84 16.36 22.87
N GLN A 616 17.57 16.79 22.88
CA GLN A 616 16.61 16.61 21.81
C GLN A 616 16.19 17.96 21.23
N TYR A 617 16.08 18.03 19.90
CA TYR A 617 15.48 19.17 19.22
C TYR A 617 13.98 19.24 19.48
N ILE A 618 13.50 20.42 19.86
CA ILE A 618 12.08 20.70 20.08
C ILE A 618 11.68 21.92 19.25
N SER A 619 10.79 21.71 18.28
CA SER A 619 10.31 22.77 17.41
C SER A 619 9.42 23.78 18.13
N LEU A 620 9.28 24.98 17.55
CA LEU A 620 8.48 26.05 18.12
C LEU A 620 7.02 25.65 18.36
N SER A 621 6.43 24.84 17.46
CA SER A 621 5.08 24.31 17.62
C SER A 621 4.95 23.46 18.88
N LEU A 622 5.90 22.55 19.13
CA LEU A 622 5.93 21.74 20.34
C LEU A 622 6.09 22.59 21.61
N TRP A 623 6.92 23.63 21.57
CA TRP A 623 7.00 24.60 22.68
C TRP A 623 5.65 25.26 22.97
N LEU A 624 4.91 25.67 21.94
CA LEU A 624 3.58 26.29 22.08
C LEU A 624 2.52 25.30 22.58
N VAL A 625 2.59 24.03 22.19
CA VAL A 625 1.75 22.97 22.76
C VAL A 625 2.06 22.82 24.24
N ALA A 626 3.33 22.68 24.61
CA ALA A 626 3.75 22.52 26.00
C ALA A 626 3.28 23.71 26.85
N ILE A 627 3.40 24.94 26.35
CA ILE A 627 2.85 26.14 27.01
C ILE A 627 1.34 26.03 27.20
N SER A 628 0.59 25.64 26.15
CA SER A 628 -0.87 25.44 26.23
C SER A 628 -1.22 24.44 27.34
N VAL A 629 -0.48 23.33 27.43
CA VAL A 629 -0.64 22.31 28.47
C VAL A 629 -0.34 22.87 29.85
N PHE A 630 0.81 23.52 30.05
CA PHE A 630 1.17 24.09 31.35
C PHE A 630 0.17 25.15 31.82
N LEU A 631 -0.38 25.94 30.88
CA LEU A 631 -1.45 26.89 31.16
C LEU A 631 -2.73 26.21 31.64
N THR A 632 -2.98 24.94 31.33
CA THR A 632 -4.11 24.19 31.92
C THR A 632 -3.85 23.72 33.35
N LEU A 633 -2.56 23.64 33.74
CA LEU A 633 -2.11 23.09 35.01
C LEU A 633 -1.78 24.17 36.05
N THR A 634 -1.47 25.40 35.61
CA THR A 634 -0.98 26.47 36.50
C THR A 634 -2.00 26.80 37.59
N PRO A 635 -1.67 26.73 38.88
CA PRO A 635 -2.57 27.13 39.95
C PRO A 635 -2.84 28.65 39.92
N GLN A 636 -4.09 29.08 40.15
CA GLN A 636 -4.37 30.50 40.41
C GLN A 636 -4.06 30.83 41.87
N SER A 637 -3.37 31.95 42.12
CA SER A 637 -3.39 32.58 43.43
C SER A 637 -4.82 33.03 43.72
N LYS A 638 -5.40 32.57 44.84
CA LYS A 638 -6.69 33.07 45.31
C LYS A 638 -6.65 34.56 45.59
#